data_AF-A0A417SCS1-F1
#
_entry.id   AF-A0A417SCS1-F1
#
_cell.length_a   1.000
_cell.length_b   1.000
_cell.length_c   1.000
_cell.angle_alpha   90.00
_cell.angle_beta   90.00
_cell.angle_gamma   90.00
#
_symmetry.space_group_name_H-M   'P 1'
#
loop_
_entity.id
_entity.type
_entity.pdbx_description
1 polymer ?
#
loop_
_entity_poly.entity_id
_entity_poly.type
_entity_poly.pdbx_seq_one_letter_code
_entity_poly.pdbx_strand_id
1 'polypeptide(L)'
;MEEKLYDYMDWAEIEAVVYSEENHPRDILGPRVTEDGILIQAFFPGATRAAVHTIRDGKQTEMVCEDEAGFFAVLLPGKKIPSYTLIYWDGDGNQMEHYDPYAYPMQFTEQEQKQFENGICYSIYEKMGAHPVKIDGISGVYFAVWAPNAIRVSVVGNFNNWDGRAYQMNLLESGIYELFIPGVRAGDIYKYEIKAKGGLTYLKSDPYANAAQLRPNNASVVVDLGKYAWQDENWMKKRGVTQGDKAPISVYEVHLGSWKKPDDGREFYNYREIAPMLASYVKELGYTHVELMPVMEHPLDESWGYQVTGYYAPTARYGTPDDFRYFMDTMHQNDIGVILDWVPAHFPRDTFGLSAFDGTCLYEHFDPRQGSHPHWGTLIYNYGRPEVKNFLIANALFWAKEYHADGIRMDAVASMLYLDYGKQDGEWVANIYGGNENLEAIEFLKHLNSIFKKEFPDALLIAEESTAWPKVTGELDDEGLGFDYKWNMGWMNDFTEYMKNDPVYRGAHHDQLTFSMVYAYSEKFMLSLSHDEVVHLKGSMYTKMPGTPEQKMANLRLAYAYQMVHPGKKLLFMGQEFGQEKEWNEKQSLSWELLEDKEHLQLKNYMAALHAFYKANPALYQLDEKPEGFEWINGMEWEKNLLIFLRRTRKKEDTLLVVCNFSNVEYDDFRIGVPYPGKYKEMFNSDAESYGGTGVGNPRVKMSKKTECDERKNSITVKLAPLSVQVFSYTKPETGAASNKSAKAKTAAKAAAEKKTGKKGKPAGKTEEAVKAKKTTKTAQKAEKKVSEKTVKTAEKKQGTTTATEKVEKAVKQAIDSKPVKTVEQTVDKLVKAGKSAAAEAAKAVEKYRAAADPEKKPATKPETKSEAKSEAKPETKTKKSTGMSELGEELQRKFETEER
;
A
#
# COMPACT_ATOMS: atom_id res chain seq x y z
N MET A 1 -37.33 -18.21 -49.04
CA MET A 1 -36.71 -18.01 -47.71
C MET A 1 -36.55 -16.54 -47.42
N GLU A 2 -36.20 -15.71 -48.40
CA GLU A 2 -36.14 -14.24 -48.28
C GLU A 2 -37.43 -13.61 -47.69
N GLU A 3 -38.63 -13.94 -48.19
CA GLU A 3 -39.89 -13.44 -47.56
C GLU A 3 -39.97 -13.77 -46.05
N LYS A 4 -39.59 -14.98 -45.67
CA LYS A 4 -39.55 -15.39 -44.25
C LYS A 4 -38.42 -14.74 -43.46
N LEU A 5 -37.32 -14.36 -44.11
CA LEU A 5 -36.22 -13.65 -43.46
C LEU A 5 -36.66 -12.24 -43.09
N TYR A 6 -37.33 -11.55 -44.02
CA TYR A 6 -37.92 -10.23 -43.83
C TYR A 6 -38.92 -10.20 -42.66
N ASP A 7 -39.74 -11.25 -42.49
CA ASP A 7 -40.67 -11.40 -41.35
C ASP A 7 -39.97 -11.46 -39.96
N TYR A 8 -38.66 -11.75 -39.90
CA TYR A 8 -37.87 -11.73 -38.66
C TYR A 8 -37.05 -10.44 -38.44
N MET A 9 -37.11 -9.46 -39.37
CA MET A 9 -36.38 -8.19 -39.25
C MET A 9 -37.15 -7.19 -38.39
N ASP A 10 -36.64 -6.90 -37.19
CA ASP A 10 -37.12 -5.77 -36.40
C ASP A 10 -36.41 -4.49 -36.87
N TRP A 11 -37.09 -3.71 -37.71
CA TRP A 11 -36.54 -2.50 -38.30
C TRP A 11 -36.16 -1.43 -37.27
N ALA A 12 -36.79 -1.39 -36.09
CA ALA A 12 -36.45 -0.41 -35.06
C ALA A 12 -35.14 -0.78 -34.34
N GLU A 13 -34.95 -2.07 -34.04
CA GLU A 13 -33.69 -2.57 -33.47
C GLU A 13 -32.54 -2.54 -34.52
N ILE A 14 -32.82 -2.80 -35.80
CA ILE A 14 -31.85 -2.63 -36.90
C ILE A 14 -31.40 -1.16 -36.98
N GLU A 15 -32.33 -0.20 -37.00
CA GLU A 15 -32.01 1.22 -36.98
C GLU A 15 -31.19 1.59 -35.73
N ALA A 16 -31.55 1.08 -34.54
CA ALA A 16 -30.79 1.32 -33.31
C ALA A 16 -29.35 0.81 -33.39
N VAL A 17 -29.10 -0.37 -33.97
CA VAL A 17 -27.74 -0.87 -34.21
C VAL A 17 -27.00 -0.03 -35.25
N VAL A 18 -27.64 0.31 -36.36
CA VAL A 18 -27.04 1.07 -37.48
C VAL A 18 -26.67 2.50 -37.07
N TYR A 19 -27.56 3.20 -36.36
CA TYR A 19 -27.30 4.52 -35.78
C TYR A 19 -26.46 4.46 -34.49
N SER A 20 -26.10 3.25 -34.05
CA SER A 20 -25.24 2.99 -32.90
C SER A 20 -25.79 3.63 -31.61
N GLU A 21 -27.02 3.23 -31.29
CA GLU A 21 -27.82 3.61 -30.10
C GLU A 21 -28.31 2.39 -29.30
N GLU A 22 -28.04 1.17 -29.77
CA GLU A 22 -28.44 -0.08 -29.12
C GLU A 22 -27.57 -0.42 -27.90
N ASN A 23 -28.17 -0.90 -26.81
CA ASN A 23 -27.48 -1.35 -25.59
C ASN A 23 -27.62 -2.85 -25.30
N HIS A 24 -28.51 -3.56 -25.98
CA HIS A 24 -28.60 -5.02 -25.98
C HIS A 24 -28.37 -5.59 -27.40
N PRO A 25 -27.24 -5.26 -28.08
CA PRO A 25 -27.02 -5.67 -29.47
C PRO A 25 -27.02 -7.18 -29.68
N ARG A 26 -26.92 -7.99 -28.62
CA ARG A 26 -27.02 -9.46 -28.67
C ARG A 26 -28.42 -10.01 -28.88
N ASP A 27 -29.46 -9.22 -28.61
CA ASP A 27 -30.85 -9.68 -28.80
C ASP A 27 -31.18 -9.76 -30.29
N ILE A 28 -30.55 -8.89 -31.09
CA ILE A 28 -30.66 -8.84 -32.54
C ILE A 28 -29.47 -9.45 -33.31
N LEU A 29 -28.21 -9.15 -32.93
CA LEU A 29 -27.01 -9.65 -33.61
C LEU A 29 -26.61 -11.05 -33.15
N GLY A 30 -25.92 -11.77 -34.04
CA GLY A 30 -25.46 -13.13 -33.80
C GLY A 30 -26.49 -14.20 -34.19
N PRO A 31 -26.32 -15.43 -33.68
CA PRO A 31 -27.10 -16.59 -34.11
C PRO A 31 -28.26 -16.91 -33.16
N ARG A 32 -29.50 -16.92 -33.67
CA ARG A 32 -30.69 -17.37 -32.93
C ARG A 32 -31.45 -18.50 -33.64
N VAL A 33 -32.01 -19.43 -32.85
CA VAL A 33 -32.85 -20.52 -33.37
C VAL A 33 -34.29 -20.03 -33.46
N THR A 34 -34.88 -20.09 -34.65
CA THR A 34 -36.26 -19.68 -34.94
C THR A 34 -37.14 -20.90 -35.28
N GLU A 35 -38.42 -20.70 -35.58
CA GLU A 35 -39.29 -21.80 -36.02
C GLU A 35 -38.89 -22.33 -37.41
N ASP A 36 -38.39 -21.44 -38.28
CA ASP A 36 -38.02 -21.75 -39.66
C ASP A 36 -36.56 -22.17 -39.86
N GLY A 37 -35.68 -21.92 -38.89
CA GLY A 37 -34.27 -22.27 -39.02
C GLY A 37 -33.38 -21.65 -37.95
N ILE A 38 -32.21 -21.20 -38.40
CA ILE A 38 -31.19 -20.51 -37.60
C ILE A 38 -30.96 -19.18 -38.30
N LEU A 39 -31.42 -18.11 -37.67
CA LEU A 39 -31.22 -16.74 -38.14
C LEU A 39 -29.87 -16.26 -37.63
N ILE A 40 -29.04 -15.73 -38.52
CA ILE A 40 -27.78 -15.07 -38.18
C ILE A 40 -27.84 -13.64 -38.74
N GLN A 41 -27.70 -12.65 -37.87
CA GLN A 41 -27.64 -11.24 -38.21
C GLN A 41 -26.28 -10.65 -37.82
N ALA A 42 -25.73 -9.81 -38.68
CA ALA A 42 -24.42 -9.21 -38.50
C ALA A 42 -24.40 -7.77 -39.03
N PHE A 43 -23.67 -6.91 -38.35
CA PHE A 43 -23.48 -5.52 -38.76
C PHE A 43 -22.00 -5.24 -39.01
N PHE A 44 -21.70 -4.77 -40.22
CA PHE A 44 -20.36 -4.48 -40.72
C PHE A 44 -20.37 -3.07 -41.34
N PRO A 45 -20.03 -2.02 -40.56
CA PRO A 45 -20.20 -0.64 -41.00
C PRO A 45 -19.53 -0.34 -42.35
N GLY A 46 -20.33 -0.01 -43.37
CA GLY A 46 -19.86 0.29 -44.72
C GLY A 46 -19.41 -0.92 -45.56
N ALA A 47 -19.66 -2.15 -45.11
CA ALA A 47 -19.46 -3.34 -45.94
C ALA A 47 -20.54 -3.45 -47.02
N THR A 48 -20.16 -3.91 -48.20
CA THR A 48 -21.04 -3.99 -49.39
C THR A 48 -21.65 -5.38 -49.58
N ARG A 49 -21.12 -6.39 -48.90
CA ARG A 49 -21.52 -7.80 -49.01
C ARG A 49 -21.10 -8.57 -47.76
N ALA A 50 -21.88 -9.56 -47.36
CA ALA A 50 -21.50 -10.52 -46.31
C ALA A 50 -21.93 -11.96 -46.64
N ALA A 51 -21.29 -12.94 -45.99
CA ALA A 51 -21.59 -14.35 -46.08
C ALA A 51 -21.28 -15.08 -44.76
N VAL A 52 -22.08 -16.07 -44.41
CA VAL A 52 -21.77 -17.03 -43.33
C VAL A 52 -20.97 -18.19 -43.92
N HIS A 53 -19.81 -18.48 -43.32
CA HIS A 53 -18.99 -19.65 -43.65
C HIS A 53 -19.12 -20.71 -42.55
N THR A 54 -19.75 -21.84 -42.87
CA THR A 54 -19.93 -22.95 -41.91
C THR A 54 -18.70 -23.86 -41.89
N ILE A 55 -18.01 -23.90 -40.75
CA ILE A 55 -16.66 -24.48 -40.60
C ILE A 55 -16.64 -25.99 -40.88
N ARG A 56 -17.73 -26.71 -40.58
CA ARG A 56 -17.78 -28.18 -40.63
C ARG A 56 -17.89 -28.75 -42.05
N ASP A 57 -18.58 -28.05 -42.94
CA ASP A 57 -18.84 -28.47 -44.32
C ASP A 57 -18.17 -27.54 -45.35
N GLY A 58 -17.55 -26.44 -44.91
CA GLY A 58 -16.83 -25.49 -45.75
C GLY A 58 -17.76 -24.67 -46.65
N LYS A 59 -19.06 -24.63 -46.35
CA LYS A 59 -20.05 -23.95 -47.17
C LYS A 59 -20.08 -22.46 -46.84
N GLN A 60 -19.98 -21.63 -47.87
CA GLN A 60 -20.32 -20.21 -47.78
C GLN A 60 -21.77 -20.01 -48.23
N THR A 61 -22.55 -19.29 -47.43
CA THR A 61 -23.94 -18.89 -47.74
C THR A 61 -24.01 -17.37 -47.64
N GLU A 62 -24.35 -16.73 -48.76
CA GLU A 62 -24.48 -15.28 -48.87
C GLU A 62 -25.61 -14.75 -47.96
N MET A 63 -25.37 -13.60 -47.35
CA MET A 63 -26.34 -12.89 -46.50
C MET A 63 -27.05 -11.83 -47.33
N VAL A 64 -28.34 -11.62 -47.06
CA VAL A 64 -29.10 -10.50 -47.62
C VAL A 64 -28.65 -9.21 -46.96
N CYS A 65 -28.45 -8.15 -47.74
CA CYS A 65 -28.23 -6.80 -47.23
C CYS A 65 -29.59 -6.20 -46.90
N GLU A 66 -29.87 -6.02 -45.61
CA GLU A 66 -31.16 -5.49 -45.12
C GLU A 66 -31.08 -3.96 -44.92
N ASP A 67 -29.88 -3.41 -44.65
CA ASP A 67 -29.62 -1.96 -44.63
C ASP A 67 -28.28 -1.63 -45.33
N GLU A 68 -28.28 -0.60 -46.19
CA GLU A 68 -27.11 -0.16 -46.98
C GLU A 68 -25.94 0.36 -46.13
N ALA A 69 -26.14 0.67 -44.85
CA ALA A 69 -25.07 0.97 -43.89
C ALA A 69 -24.21 -0.26 -43.54
N GLY A 70 -24.61 -1.46 -43.99
CA GLY A 70 -23.89 -2.72 -43.83
C GLY A 70 -24.53 -3.67 -42.82
N PHE A 71 -25.86 -3.67 -42.72
CA PHE A 71 -26.59 -4.66 -41.92
C PHE A 71 -27.00 -5.86 -42.78
N PHE A 72 -26.66 -7.07 -42.33
CA PHE A 72 -26.85 -8.29 -43.10
C PHE A 72 -27.57 -9.37 -42.29
N ALA A 73 -28.40 -10.18 -42.97
CA ALA A 73 -29.13 -11.29 -42.36
C ALA A 73 -29.12 -12.56 -43.23
N VAL A 74 -29.19 -13.75 -42.60
CA VAL A 74 -29.42 -15.02 -43.30
C VAL A 74 -30.18 -16.02 -42.45
N LEU A 75 -31.11 -16.74 -43.07
CA LEU A 75 -31.85 -17.84 -42.45
C LEU A 75 -31.32 -19.19 -42.97
N LEU A 76 -30.55 -19.89 -42.13
CA LEU A 76 -30.00 -21.21 -42.43
C LEU A 76 -30.96 -22.33 -41.99
N PRO A 77 -31.09 -23.44 -42.75
CA PRO A 77 -31.93 -24.56 -42.34
C PRO A 77 -31.30 -25.35 -41.18
N GLY A 78 -32.05 -25.55 -40.10
CA GLY A 78 -31.61 -26.37 -38.97
C GLY A 78 -32.30 -26.04 -37.65
N LYS A 79 -31.90 -26.71 -36.57
CA LYS A 79 -32.34 -26.44 -35.18
C LYS A 79 -31.19 -26.36 -34.18
N LYS A 80 -29.94 -26.35 -34.66
CA LYS A 80 -28.73 -26.25 -33.85
C LYS A 80 -27.75 -25.36 -34.57
N ILE A 81 -27.37 -24.25 -33.93
CA ILE A 81 -26.39 -23.28 -34.43
C ILE A 81 -25.11 -24.03 -34.87
N PRO A 82 -24.65 -23.88 -36.13
CA PRO A 82 -23.40 -24.49 -36.59
C PRO A 82 -22.20 -23.76 -35.98
N SER A 83 -21.01 -24.36 -36.07
CA SER A 83 -19.77 -23.58 -35.93
C SER A 83 -19.54 -22.79 -37.23
N TYR A 84 -19.45 -21.47 -37.15
CA TYR A 84 -19.30 -20.59 -38.30
C TYR A 84 -18.32 -19.45 -38.07
N THR A 85 -17.88 -18.84 -39.16
CA THR A 85 -17.26 -17.54 -39.27
C THR A 85 -18.11 -16.63 -40.16
N LEU A 86 -17.95 -15.33 -40.01
CA LEU A 86 -18.54 -14.32 -40.88
C LEU A 86 -17.47 -13.81 -41.84
N ILE A 87 -17.85 -13.69 -43.11
CA ILE A 87 -17.05 -13.10 -44.17
C ILE A 87 -17.74 -11.83 -44.62
N TYR A 88 -17.02 -10.73 -44.77
CA TYR A 88 -17.55 -9.49 -45.35
C TYR A 88 -16.54 -8.85 -46.32
N TRP A 89 -17.06 -7.98 -47.19
CA TRP A 89 -16.26 -7.17 -48.11
C TRP A 89 -16.47 -5.69 -47.78
N ASP A 90 -15.38 -4.97 -47.51
CA ASP A 90 -15.42 -3.52 -47.26
C ASP A 90 -15.76 -2.72 -48.54
N GLY A 91 -15.82 -1.39 -48.42
CA GLY A 91 -16.09 -0.49 -49.55
C GLY A 91 -15.00 -0.49 -50.65
N ASP A 92 -13.78 -0.94 -50.34
CA ASP A 92 -12.68 -1.11 -51.29
C ASP A 92 -12.64 -2.51 -51.92
N GLY A 93 -13.51 -3.42 -51.46
CA GLY A 93 -13.60 -4.81 -51.91
C GLY A 93 -12.61 -5.77 -51.23
N ASN A 94 -11.95 -5.37 -50.14
CA ASN A 94 -11.11 -6.28 -49.37
C ASN A 94 -11.99 -7.28 -48.59
N GLN A 95 -11.65 -8.56 -48.70
CA GLN A 95 -12.35 -9.63 -47.98
C GLN A 95 -11.76 -9.82 -46.58
N MET A 96 -12.62 -9.78 -45.57
CA MET A 96 -12.30 -10.08 -44.17
C MET A 96 -13.06 -11.33 -43.71
N GLU A 97 -12.46 -12.15 -42.84
CA GLU A 97 -13.11 -13.30 -42.21
C GLU A 97 -12.77 -13.36 -40.72
N HIS A 98 -13.79 -13.50 -39.86
CA HIS A 98 -13.60 -13.60 -38.41
C HIS A 98 -14.73 -14.41 -37.75
N TYR A 99 -14.55 -14.76 -36.47
CA TYR A 99 -15.63 -15.29 -35.65
C TYR A 99 -16.56 -14.16 -35.19
N ASP A 100 -17.85 -14.47 -35.10
CA ASP A 100 -18.90 -13.56 -34.66
C ASP A 100 -18.78 -13.23 -33.15
N PRO A 101 -18.57 -11.96 -32.73
CA PRO A 101 -18.50 -11.58 -31.32
C PRO A 101 -19.77 -11.89 -30.52
N TYR A 102 -20.94 -11.82 -31.16
CA TYR A 102 -22.24 -11.93 -30.48
C TYR A 102 -22.69 -13.40 -30.29
N ALA A 103 -21.96 -14.36 -30.88
CA ALA A 103 -22.25 -15.79 -30.77
C ALA A 103 -21.86 -16.47 -29.44
N TYR A 104 -21.06 -15.82 -28.60
CA TYR A 104 -20.52 -16.40 -27.35
C TYR A 104 -21.34 -15.96 -26.13
N PRO A 105 -21.57 -16.81 -25.11
CA PRO A 105 -22.44 -16.47 -23.97
C PRO A 105 -21.92 -15.31 -23.11
N MET A 106 -22.80 -14.70 -22.34
CA MET A 106 -22.43 -13.69 -21.33
C MET A 106 -21.54 -14.29 -20.23
N GLN A 107 -20.62 -13.49 -19.64
CA GLN A 107 -19.61 -14.00 -18.72
C GLN A 107 -19.84 -13.66 -17.24
N PHE A 108 -20.63 -12.64 -16.92
CA PHE A 108 -21.07 -12.38 -15.54
C PHE A 108 -22.25 -13.27 -15.14
N THR A 109 -22.16 -13.88 -13.97
CA THR A 109 -23.31 -14.54 -13.33
C THR A 109 -24.16 -13.53 -12.55
N GLU A 110 -25.45 -13.83 -12.38
CA GLU A 110 -26.38 -13.05 -11.56
C GLU A 110 -25.86 -12.80 -10.13
N GLN A 111 -25.12 -13.76 -9.56
CA GLN A 111 -24.53 -13.63 -8.23
C GLN A 111 -23.39 -12.59 -8.20
N GLU A 112 -22.53 -12.58 -9.21
CA GLU A 112 -21.40 -11.62 -9.28
C GLU A 112 -21.89 -10.20 -9.55
N GLN A 113 -22.91 -10.04 -10.41
CA GLN A 113 -23.60 -8.77 -10.61
C GLN A 113 -24.13 -8.21 -9.28
N LYS A 114 -24.86 -9.03 -8.52
CA LYS A 114 -25.35 -8.66 -7.18
C LYS A 114 -24.23 -8.38 -6.18
N GLN A 115 -23.11 -9.09 -6.24
CA GLN A 115 -21.96 -8.80 -5.38
C GLN A 115 -21.31 -7.45 -5.70
N PHE A 116 -21.26 -7.09 -6.99
CA PHE A 116 -20.74 -5.80 -7.45
C PHE A 116 -21.66 -4.63 -7.06
N GLU A 117 -22.98 -4.76 -7.30
CA GLU A 117 -24.03 -3.81 -6.87
C GLU A 117 -24.02 -3.56 -5.35
N ASN A 118 -23.65 -4.57 -4.55
CA ASN A 118 -23.56 -4.45 -3.09
C ASN A 118 -22.15 -4.05 -2.59
N GLY A 119 -21.19 -3.82 -3.49
CA GLY A 119 -19.84 -3.36 -3.15
C GLY A 119 -18.94 -4.39 -2.47
N ILE A 120 -19.17 -5.69 -2.75
CA ILE A 120 -18.51 -6.83 -2.08
C ILE A 120 -17.87 -7.85 -3.04
N CYS A 121 -17.74 -7.51 -4.33
CA CYS A 121 -17.05 -8.32 -5.33
C CYS A 121 -15.54 -8.00 -5.34
N TYR A 122 -14.80 -8.44 -4.31
CA TYR A 122 -13.40 -8.03 -4.11
C TYR A 122 -12.41 -8.51 -5.18
N SER A 123 -12.81 -9.45 -6.05
CA SER A 123 -12.04 -9.92 -7.21
C SER A 123 -12.60 -9.41 -8.56
N ILE A 124 -13.39 -8.33 -8.55
CA ILE A 124 -14.05 -7.79 -9.75
C ILE A 124 -13.09 -7.51 -10.93
N TYR A 125 -11.83 -7.19 -10.66
CA TYR A 125 -10.78 -6.99 -11.67
C TYR A 125 -10.39 -8.26 -12.44
N GLU A 126 -10.82 -9.45 -12.02
CA GLU A 126 -10.69 -10.70 -12.79
C GLU A 126 -11.71 -10.80 -13.93
N LYS A 127 -12.69 -9.88 -14.00
CA LYS A 127 -13.69 -9.79 -15.06
C LYS A 127 -13.77 -8.40 -15.71
N MET A 128 -13.82 -7.34 -14.90
CA MET A 128 -13.71 -5.97 -15.40
C MET A 128 -12.35 -5.73 -16.04
N GLY A 129 -12.32 -4.85 -17.05
CA GLY A 129 -11.11 -4.58 -17.81
C GLY A 129 -11.10 -5.34 -19.14
N ALA A 130 -9.90 -5.65 -19.63
CA ALA A 130 -9.67 -6.48 -20.81
C ALA A 130 -8.85 -7.72 -20.48
N HIS A 131 -9.45 -8.90 -20.68
CA HIS A 131 -8.90 -10.20 -20.32
C HIS A 131 -8.70 -11.10 -21.54
N PRO A 132 -7.45 -11.45 -21.91
CA PRO A 132 -7.18 -12.49 -22.89
C PRO A 132 -7.70 -13.85 -22.41
N VAL A 133 -8.74 -14.37 -23.06
CA VAL A 133 -9.44 -15.60 -22.66
C VAL A 133 -9.68 -16.53 -23.84
N LYS A 134 -10.18 -17.73 -23.54
CA LYS A 134 -10.53 -18.75 -24.54
C LYS A 134 -11.93 -19.30 -24.27
N ILE A 135 -12.91 -18.87 -25.06
CA ILE A 135 -14.32 -19.27 -24.94
C ILE A 135 -14.63 -20.26 -26.07
N ASP A 136 -15.23 -21.41 -25.75
CA ASP A 136 -15.57 -22.50 -26.68
C ASP A 136 -14.44 -22.93 -27.64
N GLY A 137 -13.19 -22.79 -27.18
CA GLY A 137 -12.00 -23.15 -27.94
C GLY A 137 -11.43 -22.02 -28.80
N ILE A 138 -12.08 -20.85 -28.86
CA ILE A 138 -11.65 -19.68 -29.64
C ILE A 138 -10.97 -18.66 -28.73
N SER A 139 -9.81 -18.15 -29.16
CA SER A 139 -9.05 -17.13 -28.43
C SER A 139 -9.48 -15.73 -28.85
N GLY A 140 -9.55 -14.83 -27.88
CA GLY A 140 -9.88 -13.42 -28.05
C GLY A 140 -9.70 -12.68 -26.73
N VAL A 141 -10.33 -11.52 -26.63
CA VAL A 141 -10.33 -10.71 -25.40
C VAL A 141 -11.77 -10.49 -24.95
N TYR A 142 -12.00 -10.74 -23.68
CA TYR A 142 -13.24 -10.35 -23.01
C TYR A 142 -13.07 -8.96 -22.41
N PHE A 143 -13.99 -8.06 -22.72
CA PHE A 143 -14.03 -6.68 -22.26
C PHE A 143 -15.25 -6.48 -21.36
N ALA A 144 -15.08 -5.81 -20.21
CA ALA A 144 -16.19 -5.38 -19.38
C ALA A 144 -15.92 -4.06 -18.67
N VAL A 145 -16.93 -3.18 -18.64
CA VAL A 145 -16.85 -1.84 -18.04
C VAL A 145 -18.20 -1.41 -17.45
N TRP A 146 -18.18 -0.73 -16.30
CA TRP A 146 -19.37 -0.19 -15.67
C TRP A 146 -19.68 1.23 -16.16
N ALA A 147 -20.86 1.44 -16.74
CA ALA A 147 -21.30 2.72 -17.32
C ALA A 147 -22.84 2.83 -17.37
N PRO A 148 -23.55 2.69 -16.24
CA PRO A 148 -25.00 2.44 -16.16
C PRO A 148 -25.88 3.50 -16.84
N ASN A 149 -25.41 4.73 -17.04
CA ASN A 149 -26.19 5.81 -17.65
C ASN A 149 -25.88 6.06 -19.12
N ALA A 150 -24.91 5.36 -19.71
CA ALA A 150 -24.63 5.45 -21.14
C ALA A 150 -25.85 5.00 -21.97
N ILE A 151 -26.02 5.61 -23.16
CA ILE A 151 -26.92 5.07 -24.19
C ILE A 151 -26.30 3.80 -24.77
N ARG A 152 -25.01 3.85 -25.15
CA ARG A 152 -24.29 2.73 -25.76
C ARG A 152 -22.80 2.83 -25.46
N VAL A 153 -22.16 1.72 -25.10
CA VAL A 153 -20.71 1.57 -25.00
C VAL A 153 -20.19 0.67 -26.12
N SER A 154 -18.99 0.93 -26.63
CA SER A 154 -18.37 0.11 -27.66
C SER A 154 -16.87 0.00 -27.47
N VAL A 155 -16.29 -1.15 -27.80
CA VAL A 155 -14.83 -1.32 -27.75
C VAL A 155 -14.23 -0.79 -29.04
N VAL A 156 -13.27 0.12 -28.94
CA VAL A 156 -12.57 0.72 -30.09
C VAL A 156 -11.07 0.59 -29.92
N GLY A 157 -10.36 0.33 -31.02
CA GLY A 157 -8.93 0.12 -30.98
C GLY A 157 -8.30 -0.04 -32.36
N ASN A 158 -7.03 -0.45 -32.39
CA ASN A 158 -6.29 -0.71 -33.62
C ASN A 158 -6.94 -1.82 -34.49
N PHE A 159 -7.63 -2.77 -33.85
CA PHE A 159 -8.24 -3.94 -34.51
C PHE A 159 -9.59 -3.65 -35.19
N ASN A 160 -10.20 -2.47 -34.99
CA ASN A 160 -11.41 -2.02 -35.70
C ASN A 160 -11.31 -0.57 -36.22
N ASN A 161 -10.09 -0.09 -36.47
CA ASN A 161 -9.83 1.27 -36.96
C ASN A 161 -10.46 2.40 -36.10
N TRP A 162 -10.66 2.13 -34.80
CA TRP A 162 -11.35 3.01 -33.86
C TRP A 162 -12.83 3.31 -34.17
N ASP A 163 -13.52 2.49 -34.97
CA ASP A 163 -14.95 2.66 -35.28
C ASP A 163 -15.86 2.04 -34.21
N GLY A 164 -16.48 2.89 -33.39
CA GLY A 164 -17.40 2.47 -32.33
C GLY A 164 -18.68 1.78 -32.81
N ARG A 165 -19.00 1.80 -34.11
CA ARG A 165 -20.17 1.09 -34.63
C ARG A 165 -19.95 -0.43 -34.72
N ALA A 166 -18.69 -0.88 -34.79
CA ALA A 166 -18.34 -2.27 -35.09
C ALA A 166 -18.52 -3.25 -33.91
N TYR A 167 -18.17 -2.84 -32.69
CA TYR A 167 -18.19 -3.71 -31.50
C TYR A 167 -18.96 -3.05 -30.35
N GLN A 168 -20.28 -2.98 -30.53
CA GLN A 168 -21.23 -2.48 -29.54
C GLN A 168 -21.35 -3.50 -28.40
N MET A 169 -21.23 -3.05 -27.16
CA MET A 169 -21.20 -3.92 -25.98
C MET A 169 -22.61 -4.15 -25.44
N ASN A 170 -22.81 -5.27 -24.75
CA ASN A 170 -24.10 -5.64 -24.18
C ASN A 170 -24.22 -5.20 -22.73
N LEU A 171 -25.27 -4.44 -22.41
CA LEU A 171 -25.63 -4.03 -21.07
C LEU A 171 -26.19 -5.22 -20.25
N LEU A 172 -25.79 -5.28 -18.98
CA LEU A 172 -26.30 -6.19 -17.96
C LEU A 172 -27.13 -5.41 -16.92
N GLU A 173 -27.97 -6.10 -16.14
CA GLU A 173 -28.83 -5.49 -15.12
C GLU A 173 -28.05 -4.60 -14.13
N SER A 174 -26.83 -5.02 -13.76
CA SER A 174 -25.90 -4.30 -12.88
C SER A 174 -25.21 -3.06 -13.49
N GLY A 175 -25.61 -2.61 -14.68
CA GLY A 175 -25.01 -1.43 -15.33
C GLY A 175 -23.64 -1.68 -15.98
N ILE A 176 -23.24 -2.95 -16.08
CA ILE A 176 -22.01 -3.39 -16.72
C ILE A 176 -22.28 -3.61 -18.21
N TYR A 177 -21.43 -3.05 -19.07
CA TYR A 177 -21.35 -3.41 -20.47
C TYR A 177 -20.27 -4.47 -20.65
N GLU A 178 -20.56 -5.56 -21.37
CA GLU A 178 -19.58 -6.61 -21.69
C GLU A 178 -19.61 -7.05 -23.17
N LEU A 179 -18.46 -7.53 -23.68
CA LEU A 179 -18.36 -8.20 -24.98
C LEU A 179 -17.10 -9.08 -25.05
N PHE A 180 -17.21 -10.29 -25.61
CA PHE A 180 -16.04 -11.07 -26.04
C PHE A 180 -15.77 -10.82 -27.52
N ILE A 181 -14.55 -10.40 -27.85
CA ILE A 181 -14.13 -10.11 -29.23
C ILE A 181 -13.06 -11.15 -29.63
N PRO A 182 -13.41 -12.12 -30.49
CA PRO A 182 -12.47 -13.10 -31.03
C PRO A 182 -11.30 -12.45 -31.79
N GLY A 183 -10.13 -13.05 -31.74
CA GLY A 183 -8.98 -12.66 -32.55
C GLY A 183 -8.15 -11.47 -32.04
N VAL A 184 -8.70 -10.61 -31.18
CA VAL A 184 -7.97 -9.58 -30.42
C VAL A 184 -6.93 -10.23 -29.50
N ARG A 185 -5.80 -9.55 -29.25
CA ARG A 185 -4.60 -10.12 -28.64
C ARG A 185 -4.00 -9.22 -27.58
N ALA A 186 -3.19 -9.80 -26.70
CA ALA A 186 -2.29 -9.02 -25.86
C ALA A 186 -1.34 -8.17 -26.73
N GLY A 187 -1.18 -6.90 -26.39
CA GLY A 187 -0.48 -5.89 -27.16
C GLY A 187 -1.39 -4.99 -28.01
N ASP A 188 -2.65 -5.37 -28.26
CA ASP A 188 -3.61 -4.47 -28.91
C ASP A 188 -3.96 -3.29 -27.99
N ILE A 189 -4.22 -2.13 -28.59
CA ILE A 189 -4.56 -0.88 -27.90
C ILE A 189 -6.04 -0.57 -28.07
N TYR A 190 -6.70 -0.20 -26.98
CA TYR A 190 -8.14 0.01 -26.96
C TYR A 190 -8.59 1.13 -26.02
N LYS A 191 -9.84 1.54 -26.21
CA LYS A 191 -10.63 2.42 -25.35
C LYS A 191 -12.09 1.98 -25.42
N TYR A 192 -12.91 2.55 -24.53
CA TYR A 192 -14.36 2.51 -24.68
C TYR A 192 -14.84 3.80 -25.36
N GLU A 193 -15.63 3.67 -26.43
CA GLU A 193 -16.40 4.76 -26.98
C GLU A 193 -17.77 4.79 -26.29
N ILE A 194 -18.05 5.86 -25.56
CA ILE A 194 -19.27 6.01 -24.77
C ILE A 194 -20.14 7.07 -25.44
N LYS A 195 -21.38 6.69 -25.77
CA LYS A 195 -22.45 7.60 -26.20
C LYS A 195 -23.32 7.92 -24.99
N ALA A 196 -23.21 9.15 -24.48
CA ALA A 196 -23.95 9.61 -23.31
C ALA A 196 -25.37 10.07 -23.66
N LYS A 197 -26.24 10.16 -22.64
CA LYS A 197 -27.58 10.75 -22.78
C LYS A 197 -27.46 12.20 -23.29
N GLY A 198 -28.18 12.50 -24.37
CA GLY A 198 -28.02 13.76 -25.12
C GLY A 198 -27.13 13.65 -26.38
N GLY A 199 -26.59 12.48 -26.69
CA GLY A 199 -25.91 12.17 -27.96
C GLY A 199 -24.42 12.49 -28.02
N LEU A 200 -23.85 13.09 -26.96
CA LEU A 200 -22.41 13.33 -26.87
C LEU A 200 -21.65 11.99 -26.86
N THR A 201 -20.72 11.82 -27.80
CA THR A 201 -19.92 10.60 -27.95
C THR A 201 -18.44 10.92 -27.74
N TYR A 202 -17.74 10.13 -26.92
CA TYR A 202 -16.34 10.37 -26.55
C TYR A 202 -15.62 9.07 -26.17
N LEU A 203 -14.29 9.16 -26.03
CA LEU A 203 -13.43 8.03 -25.71
C LEU A 203 -12.95 8.05 -24.25
N LYS A 204 -12.99 6.89 -23.60
CA LYS A 204 -12.47 6.65 -22.25
C LYS A 204 -11.39 5.58 -22.24
N SER A 205 -10.35 5.79 -21.45
CA SER A 205 -9.46 4.72 -20.99
C SER A 205 -10.25 3.76 -20.11
N ASP A 206 -9.86 2.49 -20.09
CA ASP A 206 -10.47 1.49 -19.23
C ASP A 206 -10.09 1.75 -17.75
N PRO A 207 -11.06 1.94 -16.82
CA PRO A 207 -10.79 2.08 -15.38
C PRO A 207 -10.03 0.90 -14.78
N TYR A 208 -10.23 -0.29 -15.33
CA TYR A 208 -9.62 -1.57 -14.95
C TYR A 208 -8.53 -2.02 -15.95
N ALA A 209 -7.92 -1.07 -16.67
CA ALA A 209 -6.78 -1.35 -17.53
C ALA A 209 -5.62 -1.99 -16.73
N ASN A 210 -5.18 -3.18 -17.13
CA ASN A 210 -4.00 -3.84 -16.56
C ASN A 210 -2.66 -3.28 -17.14
N ALA A 211 -2.73 -2.49 -18.20
CA ALA A 211 -1.61 -1.76 -18.81
C ALA A 211 -2.12 -0.56 -19.64
N ALA A 212 -1.26 0.43 -19.86
CA ALA A 212 -1.57 1.65 -20.62
C ALA A 212 -0.46 1.97 -21.63
N GLN A 213 -0.76 2.86 -22.59
CA GLN A 213 0.27 3.48 -23.43
C GLN A 213 1.07 4.53 -22.65
N LEU A 214 2.34 4.73 -23.02
CA LEU A 214 3.16 5.81 -22.46
C LEU A 214 2.54 7.20 -22.75
N ARG A 215 2.37 7.99 -21.69
CA ARG A 215 1.94 9.40 -21.73
C ARG A 215 2.73 10.23 -22.75
N PRO A 216 2.10 11.16 -23.50
CA PRO A 216 0.72 11.66 -23.34
C PRO A 216 -0.37 10.79 -24.02
N ASN A 217 -0.01 9.65 -24.63
CA ASN A 217 -1.02 8.72 -25.10
C ASN A 217 -1.82 8.15 -23.91
N ASN A 218 -3.07 7.76 -24.16
CA ASN A 218 -4.02 7.37 -23.12
C ASN A 218 -4.96 6.23 -23.57
N ALA A 219 -4.56 5.40 -24.54
CA ALA A 219 -5.23 4.12 -24.74
C ALA A 219 -4.79 3.10 -23.70
N SER A 220 -5.72 2.23 -23.31
CA SER A 220 -5.43 1.03 -22.54
C SER A 220 -4.78 -0.02 -23.44
N VAL A 221 -3.95 -0.90 -22.85
CA VAL A 221 -3.25 -1.96 -23.57
C VAL A 221 -3.76 -3.30 -23.05
N VAL A 222 -4.15 -4.20 -23.94
CA VAL A 222 -4.50 -5.57 -23.56
C VAL A 222 -3.23 -6.29 -23.09
N VAL A 223 -3.24 -6.85 -21.89
CA VAL A 223 -2.12 -7.64 -21.34
C VAL A 223 -2.64 -8.91 -20.69
N ASP A 224 -1.86 -9.99 -20.81
CA ASP A 224 -2.10 -11.25 -20.12
C ASP A 224 -1.24 -11.30 -18.86
N LEU A 225 -1.89 -11.11 -17.70
CA LEU A 225 -1.21 -11.07 -16.41
C LEU A 225 -0.73 -12.44 -15.91
N GLY A 226 -1.20 -13.56 -16.48
CA GLY A 226 -1.04 -14.91 -15.92
C GLY A 226 0.31 -15.59 -16.18
N LYS A 227 1.35 -14.85 -16.59
CA LYS A 227 2.60 -15.42 -17.15
C LYS A 227 3.86 -15.22 -16.29
N TYR A 228 3.86 -14.35 -15.29
CA TYR A 228 5.05 -14.08 -14.49
C TYR A 228 5.37 -15.24 -13.53
N ALA A 229 6.67 -15.58 -13.39
CA ALA A 229 7.15 -16.66 -12.55
C ALA A 229 7.96 -16.12 -11.36
N TRP A 230 7.26 -15.87 -10.25
CA TRP A 230 7.82 -15.37 -8.99
C TRP A 230 8.88 -16.29 -8.36
N GLN A 231 9.89 -15.70 -7.73
CA GLN A 231 10.97 -16.39 -7.00
C GLN A 231 11.07 -15.96 -5.52
N ASP A 232 10.06 -15.25 -5.03
CA ASP A 232 10.01 -14.61 -3.70
C ASP A 232 9.34 -15.45 -2.60
N GLU A 233 9.06 -16.74 -2.84
CA GLU A 233 8.37 -17.63 -1.88
C GLU A 233 9.02 -17.64 -0.48
N ASN A 234 10.34 -17.41 -0.39
CA ASN A 234 11.08 -17.29 0.86
C ASN A 234 10.84 -15.95 1.60
N TRP A 235 10.55 -14.87 0.88
CA TRP A 235 10.13 -13.58 1.43
C TRP A 235 8.71 -13.67 1.97
N MET A 236 7.76 -14.13 1.14
CA MET A 236 6.35 -14.26 1.51
C MET A 236 6.15 -15.13 2.76
N LYS A 237 6.96 -16.19 2.96
CA LYS A 237 6.94 -17.02 4.17
C LYS A 237 7.44 -16.34 5.45
N LYS A 238 8.24 -15.26 5.36
CA LYS A 238 8.83 -14.56 6.52
C LYS A 238 8.33 -13.13 6.70
N ARG A 239 7.59 -12.58 5.74
CA ARG A 239 7.09 -11.20 5.72
C ARG A 239 6.44 -10.77 7.04
N GLY A 240 5.49 -11.53 7.58
CA GLY A 240 4.88 -11.26 8.89
C GLY A 240 5.83 -11.25 10.11
N VAL A 241 7.06 -11.77 9.99
CA VAL A 241 8.12 -11.62 11.00
C VAL A 241 8.96 -10.35 10.73
N THR A 242 9.18 -10.00 9.46
CA THR A 242 9.90 -8.80 9.03
C THR A 242 9.11 -7.51 9.24
N GLN A 243 7.78 -7.55 9.13
CA GLN A 243 6.89 -6.38 9.22
C GLN A 243 6.09 -6.27 10.52
N GLY A 244 6.09 -7.29 11.39
CA GLY A 244 5.32 -7.26 12.63
C GLY A 244 5.82 -6.22 13.65
N ASP A 245 4.96 -5.76 14.57
CA ASP A 245 5.18 -4.72 15.61
C ASP A 245 6.62 -4.62 16.17
N LYS A 246 7.23 -5.78 16.47
CA LYS A 246 8.54 -5.92 17.13
C LYS A 246 9.73 -5.96 16.17
N ALA A 247 9.53 -5.75 14.88
CA ALA A 247 10.58 -5.66 13.89
C ALA A 247 11.18 -4.25 13.81
N PRO A 248 12.46 -4.13 13.39
CA PRO A 248 13.00 -2.86 12.95
C PRO A 248 12.40 -2.50 11.60
N ILE A 249 11.73 -1.34 11.49
CA ILE A 249 11.21 -0.82 10.22
C ILE A 249 11.87 0.54 9.97
N SER A 250 12.68 0.56 8.92
CA SER A 250 13.28 1.75 8.32
C SER A 250 13.08 1.70 6.80
N VAL A 251 12.41 2.73 6.30
CA VAL A 251 11.91 2.88 4.94
C VAL A 251 12.78 3.88 4.18
N TYR A 252 13.12 3.55 2.95
CA TYR A 252 13.71 4.48 1.98
C TYR A 252 12.63 4.86 0.97
N GLU A 253 12.15 6.10 1.02
CA GLU A 253 11.10 6.61 0.12
C GLU A 253 11.72 7.07 -1.21
N VAL A 254 11.12 6.68 -2.34
CA VAL A 254 11.71 6.78 -3.67
C VAL A 254 10.69 7.19 -4.74
N HIS A 255 11.02 8.24 -5.51
CA HIS A 255 10.42 8.48 -6.83
C HIS A 255 11.26 7.82 -7.92
N LEU A 256 10.76 6.73 -8.51
CA LEU A 256 11.54 5.92 -9.47
C LEU A 256 12.05 6.73 -10.68
N GLY A 257 11.25 7.68 -11.17
CA GLY A 257 11.60 8.49 -12.35
C GLY A 257 12.71 9.51 -12.13
N SER A 258 13.12 9.79 -10.89
CA SER A 258 14.15 10.80 -10.57
C SER A 258 15.23 10.33 -9.60
N TRP A 259 15.10 9.14 -8.99
CA TRP A 259 16.18 8.51 -8.21
C TRP A 259 17.49 8.46 -9.00
N LYS A 260 17.42 7.97 -10.25
CA LYS A 260 18.52 8.00 -11.21
C LYS A 260 17.97 8.02 -12.63
N LYS A 261 18.55 8.83 -13.51
CA LYS A 261 18.19 8.84 -14.95
C LYS A 261 19.26 8.15 -15.82
N PRO A 262 18.91 7.66 -17.03
CA PRO A 262 19.87 7.11 -17.99
C PRO A 262 20.80 8.16 -18.59
N ASP A 263 22.08 7.82 -18.71
CA ASP A 263 23.10 8.64 -19.39
C ASP A 263 23.05 8.50 -20.93
N ASP A 264 22.20 7.60 -21.45
CA ASP A 264 22.07 7.28 -22.88
C ASP A 264 21.02 8.14 -23.63
N GLY A 265 20.42 9.12 -22.94
CA GLY A 265 19.42 10.03 -23.49
C GLY A 265 17.97 9.56 -23.38
N ARG A 266 17.72 8.37 -22.80
CA ARG A 266 16.35 7.98 -22.39
C ARG A 266 15.89 8.78 -21.18
N GLU A 267 14.58 9.02 -21.09
CA GLU A 267 13.97 9.78 -19.99
C GLU A 267 14.00 9.01 -18.66
N PHE A 268 13.82 7.68 -18.73
CA PHE A 268 13.72 6.78 -17.58
C PHE A 268 14.43 5.44 -17.81
N TYR A 269 14.85 4.80 -16.72
CA TYR A 269 15.19 3.37 -16.72
C TYR A 269 13.92 2.51 -16.76
N ASN A 270 14.01 1.34 -17.38
CA ASN A 270 13.02 0.29 -17.19
C ASN A 270 13.11 -0.29 -15.76
N TYR A 271 11.99 -0.78 -15.21
CA TYR A 271 11.91 -1.45 -13.91
C TYR A 271 13.01 -2.53 -13.74
N ARG A 272 13.34 -3.29 -14.80
CA ARG A 272 14.41 -4.31 -14.79
C ARG A 272 15.82 -3.75 -14.63
N GLU A 273 16.06 -2.53 -15.09
CA GLU A 273 17.36 -1.86 -14.98
C GLU A 273 17.52 -1.21 -13.60
N ILE A 274 16.49 -0.52 -13.11
CA ILE A 274 16.54 0.18 -11.82
C ILE A 274 16.46 -0.76 -10.62
N ALA A 275 15.69 -1.85 -10.69
CA ALA A 275 15.52 -2.80 -9.59
C ALA A 275 16.84 -3.33 -8.99
N PRO A 276 17.80 -3.90 -9.75
CA PRO A 276 19.06 -4.38 -9.18
C PRO A 276 19.95 -3.26 -8.64
N MET A 277 19.91 -2.06 -9.24
CA MET A 277 20.67 -0.90 -8.73
C MET A 277 20.13 -0.46 -7.37
N LEU A 278 18.82 -0.24 -7.27
CA LEU A 278 18.15 0.22 -6.06
C LEU A 278 18.21 -0.85 -4.97
N ALA A 279 17.97 -2.12 -5.29
CA ALA A 279 18.06 -3.22 -4.33
C ALA A 279 19.48 -3.34 -3.73
N SER A 280 20.52 -3.20 -4.56
CA SER A 280 21.90 -3.20 -4.07
C SER A 280 22.17 -2.00 -3.14
N TYR A 281 21.68 -0.81 -3.50
CA TYR A 281 21.90 0.42 -2.75
C TYR A 281 21.18 0.41 -1.38
N VAL A 282 19.89 0.07 -1.36
CA VAL A 282 19.04 -0.04 -0.17
C VAL A 282 19.61 -1.09 0.80
N LYS A 283 20.10 -2.22 0.26
CA LYS A 283 20.73 -3.30 1.03
C LYS A 283 22.10 -2.92 1.59
N GLU A 284 22.92 -2.18 0.85
CA GLU A 284 24.20 -1.63 1.30
C GLU A 284 24.00 -0.70 2.51
N LEU A 285 23.03 0.22 2.40
CA LEU A 285 22.68 1.16 3.46
C LEU A 285 21.90 0.52 4.61
N GLY A 286 21.38 -0.69 4.42
CA GLY A 286 20.75 -1.47 5.47
C GLY A 286 19.35 -1.01 5.85
N TYR A 287 18.64 -0.31 4.96
CA TYR A 287 17.19 -0.16 5.06
C TYR A 287 16.49 -1.52 5.07
N THR A 288 15.18 -1.51 5.37
CA THR A 288 14.36 -2.73 5.46
C THR A 288 13.24 -2.77 4.44
N HIS A 289 12.77 -1.61 4.03
CA HIS A 289 11.70 -1.44 3.06
C HIS A 289 12.04 -0.28 2.11
N VAL A 290 11.47 -0.33 0.91
CA VAL A 290 11.34 0.81 0.00
C VAL A 290 9.88 1.23 -0.01
N GLU A 291 9.61 2.52 0.05
CA GLU A 291 8.28 3.07 -0.22
C GLU A 291 8.34 3.79 -1.56
N LEU A 292 7.48 3.38 -2.50
CA LEU A 292 7.43 3.94 -3.83
C LEU A 292 6.31 4.99 -3.88
N MET A 293 6.66 6.21 -4.27
CA MET A 293 5.67 7.20 -4.73
C MET A 293 4.83 6.61 -5.88
N PRO A 294 3.58 7.07 -6.10
CA PRO A 294 2.57 6.27 -6.79
C PRO A 294 3.01 5.73 -8.16
N VAL A 295 3.00 4.40 -8.27
CA VAL A 295 3.42 3.67 -9.48
C VAL A 295 2.26 3.40 -10.45
N MET A 296 1.03 3.75 -10.07
CA MET A 296 -0.20 3.63 -10.87
C MET A 296 -0.11 4.57 -12.07
N GLU A 297 -0.82 4.29 -13.17
CA GLU A 297 -0.72 5.16 -14.35
C GLU A 297 -1.33 6.55 -14.11
N HIS A 298 -0.56 7.58 -14.47
CA HIS A 298 -0.86 8.99 -14.23
C HIS A 298 -0.36 9.85 -15.42
N PRO A 299 -1.08 10.91 -15.84
CA PRO A 299 -0.77 11.59 -17.10
C PRO A 299 0.36 12.63 -16.98
N LEU A 300 0.63 13.14 -15.79
CA LEU A 300 1.52 14.28 -15.54
C LEU A 300 2.64 13.91 -14.55
N ASP A 301 3.89 14.12 -14.91
CA ASP A 301 5.06 13.81 -14.05
C ASP A 301 5.16 14.73 -12.85
N GLU A 302 4.81 16.00 -13.04
CA GLU A 302 4.76 17.04 -12.02
C GLU A 302 3.66 16.79 -10.97
N SER A 303 2.80 15.77 -11.15
CA SER A 303 1.94 15.25 -10.08
C SER A 303 2.65 14.27 -9.14
N TRP A 304 3.88 13.86 -9.49
CA TRP A 304 4.70 12.83 -8.83
C TRP A 304 4.02 11.45 -8.66
N GLY A 305 2.90 11.24 -9.37
CA GLY A 305 2.05 10.05 -9.27
C GLY A 305 0.68 10.30 -8.61
N TYR A 306 0.51 11.37 -7.84
CA TYR A 306 -0.71 11.60 -7.04
C TYR A 306 -1.95 12.01 -7.85
N GLN A 307 -1.86 12.15 -9.17
CA GLN A 307 -3.02 12.34 -10.06
C GLN A 307 -3.26 11.11 -10.95
N VAL A 308 -3.62 10.00 -10.31
CA VAL A 308 -3.81 8.69 -10.96
C VAL A 308 -5.03 8.69 -11.89
N THR A 309 -4.88 8.10 -13.09
CA THR A 309 -5.97 7.84 -14.04
C THR A 309 -6.14 6.36 -14.38
N GLY A 310 -5.09 5.54 -14.26
CA GLY A 310 -5.13 4.09 -14.49
C GLY A 310 -4.75 3.31 -13.23
N TYR A 311 -5.73 3.07 -12.36
CA TYR A 311 -5.51 2.47 -11.02
C TYR A 311 -4.98 1.03 -11.04
N TYR A 312 -5.34 0.25 -12.08
CA TYR A 312 -4.97 -1.17 -12.21
C TYR A 312 -3.73 -1.42 -13.09
N ALA A 313 -3.08 -0.35 -13.58
CA ALA A 313 -1.88 -0.44 -14.40
C ALA A 313 -0.67 0.18 -13.67
N PRO A 314 0.47 -0.51 -13.56
CA PRO A 314 1.74 0.16 -13.28
C PRO A 314 2.10 1.05 -14.48
N THR A 315 2.66 2.24 -14.20
CA THR A 315 2.90 3.24 -15.24
C THR A 315 3.87 2.76 -16.30
N ALA A 316 3.52 3.00 -17.56
CA ALA A 316 4.27 2.59 -18.73
C ALA A 316 5.63 3.32 -18.87
N ARG A 317 5.87 4.39 -18.08
CA ARG A 317 7.16 5.12 -18.00
C ARG A 317 8.36 4.20 -17.80
N TYR A 318 8.19 3.17 -16.98
CA TYR A 318 9.26 2.26 -16.56
C TYR A 318 9.11 0.85 -17.18
N GLY A 319 8.18 0.63 -18.12
CA GLY A 319 8.03 -0.63 -18.84
C GLY A 319 6.69 -1.33 -18.63
N THR A 320 6.71 -2.66 -18.69
CA THR A 320 5.50 -3.50 -18.66
C THR A 320 5.12 -3.97 -17.24
N PRO A 321 3.88 -4.44 -17.02
CA PRO A 321 3.49 -5.13 -15.79
C PRO A 321 4.47 -6.21 -15.31
N ASP A 322 4.99 -7.05 -16.21
CA ASP A 322 5.95 -8.10 -15.85
C ASP A 322 7.37 -7.57 -15.57
N ASP A 323 7.69 -6.35 -16.00
CA ASP A 323 8.90 -5.64 -15.57
C ASP A 323 8.72 -5.09 -14.16
N PHE A 324 7.52 -4.62 -13.80
CA PHE A 324 7.21 -4.21 -12.42
C PHE A 324 7.19 -5.41 -11.46
N ARG A 325 6.61 -6.55 -11.85
CA ARG A 325 6.72 -7.80 -11.06
C ARG A 325 8.16 -8.21 -10.83
N TYR A 326 9.02 -8.07 -11.85
CA TYR A 326 10.46 -8.30 -11.70
C TYR A 326 11.11 -7.32 -10.70
N PHE A 327 10.67 -6.06 -10.64
CA PHE A 327 11.14 -5.13 -9.62
C PHE A 327 10.79 -5.63 -8.21
N MET A 328 9.52 -5.98 -7.97
CA MET A 328 9.04 -6.50 -6.68
C MET A 328 9.81 -7.76 -6.27
N ASP A 329 9.88 -8.76 -7.17
CA ASP A 329 10.60 -10.02 -6.98
C ASP A 329 12.11 -9.79 -6.68
N THR A 330 12.73 -8.81 -7.35
CA THR A 330 14.14 -8.43 -7.10
C THR A 330 14.35 -7.83 -5.70
N MET A 331 13.40 -7.03 -5.19
CA MET A 331 13.45 -6.50 -3.82
C MET A 331 13.26 -7.62 -2.80
N HIS A 332 12.25 -8.47 -3.00
CA HIS A 332 11.92 -9.57 -2.10
C HIS A 332 13.07 -10.60 -2.01
N GLN A 333 13.70 -10.96 -3.13
CA GLN A 333 14.92 -11.79 -3.17
C GLN A 333 16.11 -11.15 -2.45
N ASN A 334 16.07 -9.84 -2.23
CA ASN A 334 17.10 -9.11 -1.50
C ASN A 334 16.79 -8.86 -0.02
N ASP A 335 15.67 -9.37 0.49
CA ASP A 335 15.13 -9.16 1.84
C ASP A 335 14.71 -7.70 2.11
N ILE A 336 14.21 -7.02 1.07
CA ILE A 336 13.66 -5.66 1.11
C ILE A 336 12.16 -5.76 0.83
N GLY A 337 11.34 -5.21 1.73
CA GLY A 337 9.89 -5.12 1.48
C GLY A 337 9.54 -3.90 0.64
N VAL A 338 8.42 -3.95 -0.10
CA VAL A 338 7.97 -2.84 -0.95
C VAL A 338 6.58 -2.34 -0.54
N ILE A 339 6.52 -1.08 -0.12
CA ILE A 339 5.31 -0.33 0.18
C ILE A 339 4.99 0.56 -1.03
N LEU A 340 3.72 0.67 -1.40
CA LEU A 340 3.27 1.54 -2.50
C LEU A 340 2.41 2.68 -1.97
N ASP A 341 2.68 3.91 -2.40
CA ASP A 341 1.75 5.01 -2.21
C ASP A 341 0.51 4.77 -3.07
N TRP A 342 -0.63 4.66 -2.40
CA TRP A 342 -1.94 4.39 -2.98
C TRP A 342 -2.84 5.61 -2.74
N VAL A 343 -3.53 6.04 -3.79
CA VAL A 343 -4.15 7.37 -3.85
C VAL A 343 -5.69 7.26 -3.93
N PRO A 344 -6.39 6.86 -2.86
CA PRO A 344 -7.85 6.73 -2.89
C PRO A 344 -8.57 8.06 -2.65
N ALA A 345 -7.85 9.15 -2.35
CA ALA A 345 -8.44 10.39 -1.88
C ALA A 345 -9.14 11.20 -2.98
N HIS A 346 -8.58 11.21 -4.19
CA HIS A 346 -9.08 11.99 -5.32
C HIS A 346 -8.55 11.47 -6.67
N PHE A 347 -9.08 12.02 -7.76
CA PHE A 347 -8.61 11.77 -9.14
C PHE A 347 -8.71 13.03 -10.00
N PRO A 348 -7.94 13.17 -11.09
CA PRO A 348 -7.93 14.39 -11.89
C PRO A 348 -9.12 14.48 -12.86
N ARG A 349 -9.30 15.66 -13.47
CA ARG A 349 -10.44 15.97 -14.37
C ARG A 349 -10.25 15.52 -15.82
N ASP A 350 -9.15 14.84 -16.13
CA ASP A 350 -8.82 14.33 -17.46
C ASP A 350 -10.01 13.62 -18.11
N THR A 351 -10.42 14.11 -19.29
CA THR A 351 -11.65 13.66 -19.96
C THR A 351 -11.59 12.21 -20.43
N PHE A 352 -10.39 11.66 -20.65
CA PHE A 352 -10.19 10.23 -20.94
C PHE A 352 -10.26 9.35 -19.67
N GLY A 353 -10.11 9.91 -18.47
CA GLY A 353 -10.12 9.20 -17.18
C GLY A 353 -11.52 9.07 -16.58
N LEU A 354 -11.60 8.99 -15.25
CA LEU A 354 -12.84 8.68 -14.52
C LEU A 354 -13.89 9.82 -14.49
N SER A 355 -13.49 11.06 -14.78
CA SER A 355 -14.35 12.26 -14.70
C SER A 355 -15.58 12.13 -15.62
N ALA A 356 -16.79 12.30 -15.07
CA ALA A 356 -18.06 12.23 -15.78
C ALA A 356 -18.22 10.97 -16.66
N PHE A 357 -17.78 9.80 -16.15
CA PHE A 357 -17.42 8.63 -16.97
C PHE A 357 -18.47 8.18 -18.00
N ASP A 358 -19.74 8.12 -17.62
CA ASP A 358 -20.86 7.68 -18.48
C ASP A 358 -21.78 8.84 -18.94
N GLY A 359 -21.31 10.08 -18.79
CA GLY A 359 -22.09 11.31 -18.98
C GLY A 359 -22.76 11.81 -17.69
N THR A 360 -22.60 11.10 -16.57
CA THR A 360 -23.03 11.52 -15.24
C THR A 360 -21.85 11.51 -14.25
N CYS A 361 -22.03 12.11 -13.08
CA CYS A 361 -21.09 11.95 -11.97
C CYS A 361 -21.17 10.50 -11.44
N LEU A 362 -20.30 9.65 -11.99
CA LEU A 362 -20.33 8.21 -11.77
C LEU A 362 -19.37 7.80 -10.64
N TYR A 363 -18.10 8.15 -10.77
CA TYR A 363 -17.06 7.90 -9.76
C TYR A 363 -16.99 9.04 -8.75
N GLU A 364 -17.18 10.28 -9.20
CA GLU A 364 -17.24 11.48 -8.36
C GLU A 364 -18.64 11.72 -7.78
N HIS A 365 -18.71 12.45 -6.67
CA HIS A 365 -19.99 12.86 -6.10
C HIS A 365 -20.63 14.02 -6.89
N PHE A 366 -21.94 13.97 -7.12
CA PHE A 366 -22.67 14.94 -7.96
C PHE A 366 -22.73 16.36 -7.37
N ASP A 367 -22.88 16.50 -6.06
CA ASP A 367 -22.75 17.82 -5.40
C ASP A 367 -21.26 18.22 -5.38
N PRO A 368 -20.84 19.30 -6.07
CA PRO A 368 -19.43 19.67 -6.19
C PRO A 368 -18.80 20.04 -4.84
N ARG A 369 -19.61 20.43 -3.84
CA ARG A 369 -19.16 20.72 -2.47
C ARG A 369 -18.65 19.48 -1.74
N GLN A 370 -19.06 18.30 -2.20
CA GLN A 370 -18.60 16.99 -1.71
C GLN A 370 -17.72 16.26 -2.75
N GLY A 371 -17.92 16.53 -4.04
CA GLY A 371 -17.25 15.85 -5.16
C GLY A 371 -15.99 16.53 -5.71
N SER A 372 -15.46 17.59 -5.08
CA SER A 372 -14.23 18.23 -5.56
C SER A 372 -13.36 18.86 -4.46
N HIS A 373 -12.05 18.84 -4.69
CA HIS A 373 -11.07 19.63 -3.94
C HIS A 373 -10.77 20.92 -4.72
N PRO A 374 -11.25 22.10 -4.27
CA PRO A 374 -11.19 23.32 -5.07
C PRO A 374 -9.75 23.81 -5.29
N HIS A 375 -8.87 23.70 -4.28
CA HIS A 375 -7.47 24.11 -4.38
C HIS A 375 -6.60 23.21 -5.28
N TRP A 376 -6.96 21.94 -5.43
CA TRP A 376 -6.22 20.99 -6.27
C TRP A 376 -6.79 20.85 -7.68
N GLY A 377 -8.02 21.35 -7.91
CA GLY A 377 -8.75 21.16 -9.15
C GLY A 377 -9.25 19.74 -9.39
N THR A 378 -9.05 18.81 -8.45
CA THR A 378 -9.37 17.38 -8.59
C THR A 378 -10.80 17.03 -8.14
N LEU A 379 -11.21 15.80 -8.42
CA LEU A 379 -12.53 15.23 -8.08
C LEU A 379 -12.39 14.24 -6.92
N ILE A 380 -13.40 14.21 -6.05
CA ILE A 380 -13.46 13.32 -4.87
C ILE A 380 -14.39 12.16 -5.19
N TYR A 381 -13.95 10.94 -4.86
CA TYR A 381 -14.74 9.72 -5.01
C TYR A 381 -16.04 9.75 -4.22
N ASN A 382 -17.11 9.23 -4.81
CA ASN A 382 -18.36 8.98 -4.12
C ASN A 382 -18.28 7.68 -3.29
N TYR A 383 -17.61 7.75 -2.14
CA TYR A 383 -17.41 6.61 -1.24
C TYR A 383 -18.72 5.92 -0.80
N GLY A 384 -19.84 6.65 -0.80
CA GLY A 384 -21.17 6.11 -0.48
C GLY A 384 -21.79 5.25 -1.57
N ARG A 385 -21.25 5.26 -2.80
CA ARG A 385 -21.72 4.41 -3.90
C ARG A 385 -21.01 3.03 -3.84
N PRO A 386 -21.73 1.90 -3.70
CA PRO A 386 -21.13 0.58 -3.50
C PRO A 386 -20.11 0.17 -4.57
N GLU A 387 -20.39 0.46 -5.84
CA GLU A 387 -19.54 0.11 -6.98
C GLU A 387 -18.22 0.90 -6.99
N VAL A 388 -18.25 2.16 -6.55
CA VAL A 388 -17.07 3.03 -6.43
C VAL A 388 -16.20 2.57 -5.25
N LYS A 389 -16.83 2.23 -4.12
CA LYS A 389 -16.15 1.56 -3.01
C LYS A 389 -15.53 0.22 -3.44
N ASN A 390 -16.25 -0.57 -4.24
CA ASN A 390 -15.73 -1.83 -4.77
C ASN A 390 -14.52 -1.61 -5.67
N PHE A 391 -14.56 -0.61 -6.56
CA PHE A 391 -13.46 -0.25 -7.45
C PHE A 391 -12.17 0.02 -6.64
N LEU A 392 -12.27 0.80 -5.57
CA LEU A 392 -11.13 1.14 -4.71
C LEU A 392 -10.68 -0.06 -3.84
N ILE A 393 -11.58 -0.75 -3.13
CA ILE A 393 -11.20 -1.89 -2.27
C ILE A 393 -10.56 -3.01 -3.09
N ALA A 394 -11.14 -3.34 -4.24
CA ALA A 394 -10.56 -4.36 -5.12
C ALA A 394 -9.22 -3.93 -5.72
N ASN A 395 -8.97 -2.62 -5.88
CA ASN A 395 -7.68 -2.11 -6.36
C ASN A 395 -6.56 -2.24 -5.31
N ALA A 396 -6.84 -1.90 -4.05
CA ALA A 396 -5.88 -2.13 -2.97
C ALA A 396 -5.49 -3.62 -2.87
N LEU A 397 -6.47 -4.51 -2.94
CA LEU A 397 -6.26 -5.97 -2.92
C LEU A 397 -5.52 -6.47 -4.17
N PHE A 398 -5.75 -5.86 -5.33
CA PHE A 398 -5.06 -6.17 -6.59
C PHE A 398 -3.55 -5.93 -6.47
N TRP A 399 -3.10 -4.81 -5.90
CA TRP A 399 -1.68 -4.54 -5.69
C TRP A 399 -1.00 -5.56 -4.76
N ALA A 400 -1.68 -5.95 -3.67
CA ALA A 400 -1.19 -6.98 -2.75
C ALA A 400 -1.18 -8.39 -3.36
N LYS A 401 -2.13 -8.71 -4.25
CA LYS A 401 -2.27 -10.04 -4.88
C LYS A 401 -1.42 -10.22 -6.13
N GLU A 402 -1.54 -9.32 -7.11
CA GLU A 402 -0.99 -9.48 -8.46
C GLU A 402 0.45 -9.00 -8.58
N TYR A 403 0.90 -8.16 -7.65
CA TYR A 403 2.25 -7.59 -7.58
C TYR A 403 2.95 -7.84 -6.25
N HIS A 404 2.34 -8.63 -5.34
CA HIS A 404 2.89 -8.98 -4.03
C HIS A 404 3.30 -7.77 -3.16
N ALA A 405 2.61 -6.63 -3.27
CA ALA A 405 2.91 -5.47 -2.41
C ALA A 405 2.89 -5.84 -0.92
N ASP A 406 3.89 -5.36 -0.17
CA ASP A 406 4.06 -5.63 1.25
C ASP A 406 3.36 -4.60 2.14
N GLY A 407 2.92 -3.50 1.56
CA GLY A 407 2.02 -2.55 2.19
C GLY A 407 1.55 -1.48 1.23
N ILE A 408 0.59 -0.69 1.68
CA ILE A 408 0.17 0.55 1.01
C ILE A 408 0.15 1.71 2.00
N ARG A 409 0.64 2.87 1.55
CA ARG A 409 0.59 4.15 2.27
C ARG A 409 -0.46 5.05 1.60
N MET A 410 -1.35 5.62 2.39
CA MET A 410 -2.37 6.56 1.92
C MET A 410 -1.96 7.98 2.25
N ASP A 411 -1.85 8.80 1.19
CA ASP A 411 -1.66 10.24 1.28
C ASP A 411 -2.95 10.95 1.67
N ALA A 412 -2.83 12.09 2.37
CA ALA A 412 -3.90 13.04 2.61
C ALA A 412 -5.21 12.43 3.14
N VAL A 413 -5.15 11.48 4.09
CA VAL A 413 -6.36 10.83 4.65
C VAL A 413 -7.29 11.86 5.31
N ALA A 414 -6.75 12.98 5.79
CA ALA A 414 -7.54 14.12 6.25
C ALA A 414 -8.45 14.73 5.14
N SER A 415 -8.04 14.72 3.87
CA SER A 415 -8.87 15.21 2.76
C SER A 415 -10.10 14.34 2.50
N MET A 416 -10.01 13.07 2.89
CA MET A 416 -11.13 12.11 2.83
C MET A 416 -12.06 12.26 4.02
N LEU A 417 -11.50 12.38 5.23
CA LEU A 417 -12.24 12.37 6.50
C LEU A 417 -13.13 13.60 6.73
N TYR A 418 -12.85 14.74 6.07
CA TYR A 418 -13.49 16.03 6.34
C TYR A 418 -14.19 16.62 5.12
N LEU A 419 -15.50 16.87 5.25
CA LEU A 419 -16.35 17.45 4.21
C LEU A 419 -15.98 18.91 3.90
N ASP A 420 -15.38 19.63 4.87
CA ASP A 420 -14.90 21.01 4.78
C ASP A 420 -13.41 21.13 4.41
N TYR A 421 -12.71 20.03 4.12
CA TYR A 421 -11.29 20.07 3.79
C TYR A 421 -11.00 20.97 2.58
N GLY A 422 -10.24 22.04 2.82
CA GLY A 422 -9.87 23.03 1.81
C GLY A 422 -11.05 23.87 1.29
N LYS A 423 -12.08 24.12 2.11
CA LYS A 423 -13.29 24.87 1.73
C LYS A 423 -13.62 25.92 2.80
N GLN A 424 -14.24 27.04 2.39
CA GLN A 424 -14.69 28.10 3.29
C GLN A 424 -16.13 27.88 3.78
N ASP A 425 -16.56 28.68 4.77
CA ASP A 425 -17.93 28.69 5.26
C ASP A 425 -18.95 28.90 4.12
N GLY A 426 -19.89 27.96 3.98
CA GLY A 426 -20.89 27.96 2.91
C GLY A 426 -20.48 27.23 1.62
N GLU A 427 -19.21 26.83 1.48
CA GLU A 427 -18.70 26.05 0.34
C GLU A 427 -18.77 24.52 0.56
N TRP A 428 -19.15 24.09 1.77
CA TRP A 428 -19.34 22.67 2.14
C TRP A 428 -20.75 22.41 2.70
N VAL A 429 -21.08 21.14 2.96
CA VAL A 429 -22.31 20.72 3.64
C VAL A 429 -22.01 19.73 4.74
N ALA A 430 -22.72 19.86 5.86
CA ALA A 430 -22.58 18.97 7.00
C ALA A 430 -23.18 17.58 6.74
N ASN A 431 -22.67 16.59 7.46
CA ASN A 431 -23.23 15.24 7.50
C ASN A 431 -24.62 15.22 8.18
N ILE A 432 -25.26 14.04 8.17
CA ILE A 432 -26.61 13.84 8.73
C ILE A 432 -26.74 14.14 10.24
N TYR A 433 -25.62 14.28 10.95
CA TYR A 433 -25.56 14.63 12.38
C TYR A 433 -25.18 16.10 12.63
N GLY A 434 -24.91 16.87 11.57
CA GLY A 434 -24.54 18.29 11.64
C GLY A 434 -23.05 18.56 11.84
N GLY A 435 -22.19 17.53 11.76
CA GLY A 435 -20.73 17.67 11.81
C GLY A 435 -20.08 17.72 10.42
N ASN A 436 -18.76 17.89 10.39
CA ASN A 436 -17.96 17.94 9.16
C ASN A 436 -17.33 16.58 8.79
N GLU A 437 -17.57 15.53 9.56
CA GLU A 437 -17.02 14.20 9.31
C GLU A 437 -17.68 13.55 8.08
N ASN A 438 -16.86 13.06 7.14
CA ASN A 438 -17.31 12.33 5.96
C ASN A 438 -17.58 10.86 6.34
N LEU A 439 -18.83 10.56 6.69
CA LEU A 439 -19.25 9.26 7.21
C LEU A 439 -19.01 8.12 6.21
N GLU A 440 -19.23 8.41 4.93
CA GLU A 440 -19.03 7.52 3.79
C GLU A 440 -17.54 7.17 3.61
N ALA A 441 -16.63 8.16 3.72
CA ALA A 441 -15.19 7.91 3.71
C ALA A 441 -14.71 7.11 4.93
N ILE A 442 -15.27 7.39 6.12
CA ILE A 442 -14.96 6.65 7.36
C ILE A 442 -15.39 5.19 7.24
N GLU A 443 -16.57 4.91 6.69
CA GLU A 443 -17.02 3.54 6.43
C GLU A 443 -16.14 2.85 5.39
N PHE A 444 -15.80 3.53 4.29
CA PHE A 444 -14.90 3.02 3.26
C PHE A 444 -13.54 2.60 3.84
N LEU A 445 -12.89 3.47 4.63
CA LEU A 445 -11.60 3.16 5.25
C LEU A 445 -11.68 1.96 6.21
N LYS A 446 -12.74 1.86 7.01
CA LYS A 446 -12.98 0.72 7.91
C LYS A 446 -13.25 -0.57 7.14
N HIS A 447 -14.03 -0.51 6.06
CA HIS A 447 -14.35 -1.66 5.21
C HIS A 447 -13.10 -2.14 4.46
N LEU A 448 -12.33 -1.23 3.87
CA LEU A 448 -11.04 -1.51 3.24
C LEU A 448 -10.08 -2.20 4.22
N ASN A 449 -9.81 -1.58 5.36
CA ASN A 449 -8.82 -2.07 6.31
C ASN A 449 -9.23 -3.44 6.90
N SER A 450 -10.54 -3.68 7.09
CA SER A 450 -11.10 -4.97 7.50
C SER A 450 -10.82 -6.08 6.48
N ILE A 451 -11.12 -5.85 5.19
CA ILE A 451 -10.94 -6.87 4.16
C ILE A 451 -9.47 -7.06 3.80
N PHE A 452 -8.69 -5.98 3.70
CA PHE A 452 -7.26 -6.04 3.40
C PHE A 452 -6.50 -6.83 4.46
N LYS A 453 -6.73 -6.56 5.76
CA LYS A 453 -6.09 -7.32 6.85
C LYS A 453 -6.60 -8.76 6.98
N LYS A 454 -7.79 -9.07 6.46
CA LYS A 454 -8.32 -10.44 6.41
C LYS A 454 -7.60 -11.29 5.36
N GLU A 455 -7.36 -10.75 4.17
CA GLU A 455 -6.71 -11.47 3.08
C GLU A 455 -5.17 -11.41 3.16
N PHE A 456 -4.62 -10.27 3.62
CA PHE A 456 -3.18 -10.00 3.73
C PHE A 456 -2.79 -9.54 5.15
N PRO A 457 -2.91 -10.42 6.18
CA PRO A 457 -2.70 -10.08 7.60
C PRO A 457 -1.25 -9.73 7.96
N ASP A 458 -0.32 -9.83 7.01
CA ASP A 458 1.11 -9.57 7.18
C ASP A 458 1.63 -8.43 6.29
N ALA A 459 0.74 -7.78 5.53
CA ALA A 459 1.01 -6.55 4.79
C ALA A 459 0.62 -5.30 5.60
N LEU A 460 1.30 -4.18 5.39
CA LEU A 460 1.15 -2.95 6.17
C LEU A 460 0.13 -1.99 5.56
N LEU A 461 -0.71 -1.37 6.39
CA LEU A 461 -1.54 -0.23 6.04
C LEU A 461 -1.04 1.03 6.76
N ILE A 462 -0.62 2.05 6.01
CA ILE A 462 -0.01 3.27 6.55
C ILE A 462 -0.86 4.49 6.16
N ALA A 463 -1.07 5.42 7.09
CA ALA A 463 -1.79 6.67 6.85
C ALA A 463 -0.91 7.90 7.08
N GLU A 464 -0.99 8.88 6.19
CA GLU A 464 -0.74 10.28 6.53
C GLU A 464 -2.06 10.98 6.86
N GLU A 465 -2.14 11.52 8.07
CA GLU A 465 -3.32 12.19 8.60
C GLU A 465 -2.86 13.31 9.53
N SER A 466 -3.20 14.55 9.18
CA SER A 466 -2.55 15.77 9.65
C SER A 466 -3.42 16.69 10.52
N THR A 467 -4.69 16.36 10.80
CA THR A 467 -5.62 17.14 11.65
C THR A 467 -5.84 16.53 13.04
N ALA A 468 -5.04 15.52 13.40
CA ALA A 468 -5.09 14.81 14.68
C ALA A 468 -6.40 14.04 14.92
N TRP A 469 -6.93 13.40 13.87
CA TRP A 469 -7.99 12.40 14.01
C TRP A 469 -7.59 11.31 15.02
N PRO A 470 -8.47 10.90 15.95
CA PRO A 470 -8.15 9.93 16.98
C PRO A 470 -8.26 8.48 16.49
N LYS A 471 -7.43 7.59 17.05
CA LYS A 471 -7.47 6.13 16.82
C LYS A 471 -7.30 5.74 15.34
N VAL A 472 -6.46 6.45 14.57
CA VAL A 472 -6.16 6.10 13.17
C VAL A 472 -5.58 4.68 13.09
N THR A 473 -4.67 4.35 14.00
CA THR A 473 -4.06 3.01 14.16
C THR A 473 -4.76 2.14 15.23
N GLY A 474 -5.96 2.56 15.66
CA GLY A 474 -6.79 1.83 16.61
C GLY A 474 -7.57 0.69 15.95
N GLU A 475 -7.98 -0.29 16.77
CA GLU A 475 -8.80 -1.42 16.33
C GLU A 475 -10.19 -0.98 15.84
N LEU A 476 -10.70 -1.63 14.79
CA LEU A 476 -11.97 -1.29 14.15
C LEU A 476 -13.17 -1.39 15.11
N ASP A 477 -13.17 -2.39 16.00
CA ASP A 477 -14.21 -2.64 17.00
C ASP A 477 -14.18 -1.64 18.18
N ASP A 478 -13.12 -0.85 18.32
CA ASP A 478 -12.98 0.26 19.28
C ASP A 478 -12.94 1.60 18.53
N GLU A 479 -13.85 1.79 17.57
CA GLU A 479 -14.04 3.02 16.78
C GLU A 479 -12.87 3.44 15.86
N GLY A 480 -11.71 2.79 15.93
CA GLY A 480 -10.52 3.13 15.15
C GLY A 480 -10.67 2.89 13.64
N LEU A 481 -9.74 3.47 12.87
CA LEU A 481 -9.71 3.31 11.40
C LEU A 481 -8.98 2.02 10.96
N GLY A 482 -8.20 1.38 11.83
CA GLY A 482 -7.58 0.08 11.55
C GLY A 482 -6.27 0.12 10.76
N PHE A 483 -5.57 1.25 10.66
CA PHE A 483 -4.22 1.30 10.08
C PHE A 483 -3.17 0.65 11.01
N ASP A 484 -2.02 0.27 10.47
CA ASP A 484 -0.88 -0.26 11.23
C ASP A 484 0.08 0.82 11.68
N TYR A 485 0.29 1.85 10.86
CA TYR A 485 1.11 3.01 11.22
C TYR A 485 0.49 4.33 10.74
N LYS A 486 0.78 5.40 11.48
CA LYS A 486 0.47 6.78 11.12
C LYS A 486 1.76 7.59 11.01
N TRP A 487 1.92 8.41 9.97
CA TRP A 487 3.02 9.38 9.89
C TRP A 487 2.89 10.43 10.99
N ASN A 488 3.97 10.67 11.73
CA ASN A 488 4.01 11.65 12.81
C ASN A 488 4.34 13.05 12.29
N MET A 489 3.35 13.67 11.63
CA MET A 489 3.49 15.03 11.06
C MET A 489 3.77 16.10 12.12
N GLY A 490 3.28 15.92 13.35
CA GLY A 490 3.60 16.80 14.47
C GLY A 490 5.08 16.76 14.83
N TRP A 491 5.62 15.56 15.07
CA TRP A 491 7.07 15.37 15.30
C TRP A 491 7.90 15.92 14.15
N MET A 492 7.50 15.68 12.90
CA MET A 492 8.24 16.15 11.72
C MET A 492 8.34 17.68 11.69
N ASN A 493 7.21 18.38 11.85
CA ASN A 493 7.18 19.85 11.84
C ASN A 493 7.98 20.44 12.99
N ASP A 494 7.73 19.98 14.23
CA ASP A 494 8.44 20.44 15.43
C ASP A 494 9.96 20.22 15.29
N PHE A 495 10.36 19.03 14.85
CA PHE A 495 11.77 18.64 14.74
C PHE A 495 12.51 19.38 13.62
N THR A 496 11.91 19.51 12.43
CA THR A 496 12.57 20.22 11.33
C THR A 496 12.70 21.71 11.61
N GLU A 497 11.71 22.33 12.26
CA GLU A 497 11.78 23.73 12.69
C GLU A 497 12.85 23.92 13.78
N TYR A 498 12.90 23.04 14.78
CA TYR A 498 13.96 23.06 15.79
C TYR A 498 15.35 22.98 15.18
N MET A 499 15.56 22.09 14.20
CA MET A 499 16.86 21.89 13.57
C MET A 499 17.32 23.09 12.73
N LYS A 500 16.41 23.89 12.15
CA LYS A 500 16.73 25.14 11.43
C LYS A 500 17.35 26.21 12.32
N ASN A 501 16.96 26.25 13.60
CA ASN A 501 17.46 27.22 14.54
C ASN A 501 18.96 27.06 14.79
N ASP A 502 19.70 28.18 14.76
CA ASP A 502 21.10 28.22 15.21
C ASP A 502 21.20 27.62 16.63
N PRO A 503 22.23 26.80 16.93
CA PRO A 503 22.40 26.19 18.24
C PRO A 503 22.29 27.14 19.45
N VAL A 504 22.58 28.43 19.29
CA VAL A 504 22.41 29.44 20.36
C VAL A 504 20.93 29.69 20.71
N TYR A 505 20.00 29.59 19.75
CA TYR A 505 18.57 29.86 19.96
C TYR A 505 17.74 28.63 20.31
N ARG A 506 18.24 27.43 20.03
CA ARG A 506 17.54 26.15 20.26
C ARG A 506 16.96 25.97 21.67
N GLY A 507 17.57 26.55 22.70
CA GLY A 507 17.05 26.46 24.08
C GLY A 507 15.67 27.10 24.25
N ALA A 508 15.33 28.11 23.46
CA ALA A 508 14.01 28.76 23.46
C ALA A 508 12.91 27.93 22.75
N HIS A 509 13.30 26.85 22.06
CA HIS A 509 12.44 25.98 21.26
C HIS A 509 12.53 24.50 21.72
N HIS A 510 13.08 24.26 22.91
CA HIS A 510 13.37 22.91 23.43
C HIS A 510 12.12 22.05 23.67
N ASP A 511 10.95 22.69 23.76
CA ASP A 511 9.64 22.04 23.75
C ASP A 511 9.38 21.28 22.44
N GLN A 512 9.81 21.79 21.28
CA GLN A 512 9.65 21.13 19.98
C GLN A 512 10.26 19.71 19.94
N LEU A 513 11.41 19.49 20.62
CA LEU A 513 11.99 18.14 20.70
C LEU A 513 11.25 17.21 21.66
N THR A 514 10.54 17.74 22.66
CA THR A 514 9.99 16.97 23.79
C THR A 514 8.46 16.79 23.73
N PHE A 515 7.75 17.66 23.02
CA PHE A 515 6.29 17.67 22.94
C PHE A 515 5.72 16.41 22.27
N SER A 516 6.37 15.91 21.22
CA SER A 516 5.98 14.65 20.56
C SER A 516 5.89 13.45 21.53
N MET A 517 6.71 13.41 22.58
CA MET A 517 6.66 12.36 23.60
C MET A 517 5.44 12.43 24.53
N VAL A 518 4.66 13.52 24.51
CA VAL A 518 3.38 13.64 25.24
C VAL A 518 2.32 12.75 24.58
N TYR A 519 2.32 12.64 23.25
CA TYR A 519 1.35 11.88 22.48
C TYR A 519 1.93 10.66 21.75
N ALA A 520 3.24 10.38 21.81
CA ALA A 520 3.92 9.27 21.09
C ALA A 520 3.35 7.85 21.29
N TYR A 521 2.39 7.65 22.21
CA TYR A 521 1.71 6.38 22.48
C TYR A 521 0.19 6.43 22.22
N SER A 522 -0.34 7.50 21.64
CA SER A 522 -1.75 7.57 21.20
C SER A 522 -1.99 6.80 19.91
N GLU A 523 -0.94 6.64 19.10
CA GLU A 523 -0.95 5.94 17.81
C GLU A 523 0.35 5.15 17.63
N LYS A 524 0.36 4.18 16.71
CA LYS A 524 1.57 3.54 16.22
C LYS A 524 2.25 4.48 15.20
N PHE A 525 3.25 5.25 15.64
CA PHE A 525 3.86 6.27 14.79
C PHE A 525 5.03 5.78 13.91
N MET A 526 5.09 6.32 12.69
CA MET A 526 6.26 6.37 11.83
C MET A 526 6.80 7.81 11.77
N LEU A 527 8.10 8.00 12.03
CA LEU A 527 8.78 9.28 11.98
C LEU A 527 9.24 9.55 10.55
N SER A 528 8.45 10.34 9.82
CA SER A 528 8.66 10.65 8.40
C SER A 528 9.51 11.90 8.21
N LEU A 529 10.43 11.85 7.25
CA LEU A 529 11.15 12.98 6.66
C LEU A 529 11.07 12.79 5.13
N SER A 530 9.88 13.02 4.58
CA SER A 530 9.48 12.62 3.23
C SER A 530 9.92 13.60 2.14
N HIS A 531 9.58 13.26 0.89
CA HIS A 531 9.75 14.08 -0.31
C HIS A 531 9.19 15.50 -0.16
N ASP A 532 8.00 15.65 0.44
CA ASP A 532 7.32 16.92 0.70
C ASP A 532 8.15 17.91 1.49
N GLU A 533 9.10 17.45 2.31
CA GLU A 533 9.91 18.30 3.17
C GLU A 533 11.17 18.83 2.50
N VAL A 534 11.47 18.42 1.27
CA VAL A 534 12.69 18.82 0.54
C VAL A 534 12.42 19.43 -0.83
N VAL A 535 11.26 20.10 -0.97
CA VAL A 535 10.74 20.75 -2.18
C VAL A 535 10.08 22.09 -1.85
N HIS A 536 9.57 22.79 -2.87
CA HIS A 536 8.71 23.97 -2.76
C HIS A 536 9.27 25.07 -1.83
N LEU A 537 10.57 25.39 -1.97
CA LEU A 537 11.28 26.42 -1.19
C LEU A 537 11.45 26.09 0.31
N LYS A 538 11.10 24.87 0.76
CA LYS A 538 11.38 24.41 2.13
C LYS A 538 12.87 24.11 2.37
N GLY A 539 13.67 24.00 1.32
CA GLY A 539 15.07 23.59 1.35
C GLY A 539 15.27 22.08 1.55
N SER A 540 16.34 21.53 0.98
CA SER A 540 16.87 20.21 1.33
C SER A 540 17.18 20.10 2.84
N MET A 541 17.26 18.88 3.37
CA MET A 541 17.69 18.70 4.77
C MET A 541 19.06 19.33 5.06
N TYR A 542 20.00 19.36 4.09
CA TYR A 542 21.30 20.03 4.25
C TYR A 542 21.19 21.56 4.32
N THR A 543 20.33 22.17 3.50
CA THR A 543 20.14 23.64 3.52
C THR A 543 19.43 24.10 4.78
N LYS A 544 18.48 23.31 5.32
CA LYS A 544 17.85 23.55 6.63
C LYS A 544 18.85 23.63 7.78
N MET A 545 19.98 22.91 7.75
CA MET A 545 20.92 22.91 8.88
C MET A 545 21.71 24.23 8.97
N PRO A 546 21.90 24.82 10.18
CA PRO A 546 22.69 26.04 10.36
C PRO A 546 24.20 25.77 10.45
N GLY A 547 24.99 26.82 10.28
CA GLY A 547 26.44 26.82 10.49
C GLY A 547 27.29 26.60 9.23
N THR A 548 28.58 26.33 9.42
CA THR A 548 29.54 25.97 8.36
C THR A 548 29.19 24.62 7.72
N PRO A 549 29.73 24.25 6.54
CA PRO A 549 29.49 22.94 5.92
C PRO A 549 29.74 21.75 6.85
N GLU A 550 30.79 21.81 7.69
CA GLU A 550 31.10 20.78 8.68
C GLU A 550 30.04 20.72 9.78
N GLN A 551 29.53 21.87 10.23
CA GLN A 551 28.44 21.97 11.20
C GLN A 551 27.09 21.52 10.61
N LYS A 552 26.85 21.76 9.32
CA LYS A 552 25.69 21.22 8.59
C LYS A 552 25.72 19.70 8.57
N MET A 553 26.86 19.11 8.20
CA MET A 553 27.06 17.65 8.23
C MET A 553 26.94 17.07 9.65
N ALA A 554 27.47 17.74 10.68
CA ALA A 554 27.28 17.34 12.08
C ALA A 554 25.79 17.38 12.49
N ASN A 555 25.07 18.45 12.15
CA ASN A 555 23.63 18.56 12.39
C ASN A 555 22.82 17.48 11.65
N LEU A 556 23.17 17.12 10.41
CA LEU A 556 22.54 16.00 9.70
C LEU A 556 22.76 14.67 10.43
N ARG A 557 24.00 14.37 10.84
CA ARG A 557 24.30 13.14 11.60
C ARG A 557 23.54 13.09 12.92
N LEU A 558 23.51 14.19 13.67
CA LEU A 558 22.71 14.38 14.88
C LEU A 558 21.22 14.15 14.59
N ALA A 559 20.68 14.74 13.52
CA ALA A 559 19.27 14.66 13.19
C ALA A 559 18.83 13.23 12.90
N TYR A 560 19.54 12.54 12.01
CA TYR A 560 19.23 11.15 11.64
C TYR A 560 19.48 10.19 12.81
N ALA A 561 20.50 10.43 13.65
CA ALA A 561 20.64 9.68 14.90
C ALA A 561 19.43 9.88 15.80
N TYR A 562 18.97 11.13 16.01
CA TYR A 562 17.84 11.44 16.87
C TYR A 562 16.57 10.74 16.39
N GLN A 563 16.24 10.87 15.10
CA GLN A 563 15.14 10.13 14.46
C GLN A 563 15.26 8.63 14.75
N MET A 564 16.47 8.04 14.62
CA MET A 564 16.71 6.61 14.85
C MET A 564 16.51 6.18 16.31
N VAL A 565 16.91 7.00 17.29
CA VAL A 565 16.83 6.67 18.73
C VAL A 565 15.51 7.10 19.39
N HIS A 566 14.72 7.98 18.77
CA HIS A 566 13.36 8.31 19.18
C HIS A 566 12.41 7.10 19.02
N PRO A 567 11.34 6.94 19.82
CA PRO A 567 10.31 5.93 19.57
C PRO A 567 9.57 6.13 18.24
N GLY A 568 9.21 5.02 17.58
CA GLY A 568 8.46 4.99 16.31
C GLY A 568 9.27 4.36 15.16
N LYS A 569 8.61 3.95 14.07
CA LYS A 569 9.28 3.44 12.86
C LYS A 569 9.91 4.59 12.07
N LYS A 570 10.76 4.33 11.07
CA LYS A 570 11.59 5.36 10.39
C LYS A 570 11.29 5.45 8.90
N LEU A 571 11.23 6.65 8.34
CA LEU A 571 11.22 6.90 6.90
C LEU A 571 12.15 8.07 6.57
N LEU A 572 12.93 7.93 5.49
CA LEU A 572 13.77 8.98 4.94
C LEU A 572 13.67 8.96 3.41
N PHE A 573 13.45 10.13 2.79
CA PHE A 573 13.43 10.26 1.34
C PHE A 573 14.83 10.20 0.72
N MET A 574 14.90 9.69 -0.50
CA MET A 574 16.10 9.63 -1.32
C MET A 574 16.82 10.98 -1.48
N GLY A 575 18.15 10.96 -1.49
CA GLY A 575 19.02 12.14 -1.53
C GLY A 575 19.41 12.66 -0.14
N GLN A 576 18.56 12.49 0.86
CA GLN A 576 18.83 12.97 2.22
C GLN A 576 19.94 12.17 2.93
N GLU A 577 20.10 10.89 2.60
CA GLU A 577 21.03 9.95 3.24
C GLU A 577 22.52 10.19 2.94
N PHE A 578 22.81 10.92 1.86
CA PHE A 578 24.14 11.45 1.55
C PHE A 578 24.19 12.99 1.63
N GLY A 579 23.13 13.62 2.13
CA GLY A 579 23.08 15.06 2.36
C GLY A 579 23.08 15.89 1.08
N GLN A 580 22.25 15.52 0.09
CA GLN A 580 22.07 16.32 -1.12
C GLN A 580 21.79 17.79 -0.78
N GLU A 581 22.56 18.69 -1.39
CA GLU A 581 22.46 20.13 -1.08
C GLU A 581 21.22 20.79 -1.68
N LYS A 582 20.82 20.40 -2.90
CA LYS A 582 19.67 20.97 -3.61
C LYS A 582 18.36 20.32 -3.16
N GLU A 583 17.26 21.07 -3.26
CA GLU A 583 15.90 20.51 -3.22
C GLU A 583 15.75 19.39 -4.24
N TRP A 584 14.82 18.48 -3.99
CA TRP A 584 14.46 17.45 -4.95
C TRP A 584 13.77 18.08 -6.17
N ASN A 585 13.98 17.46 -7.34
CA ASN A 585 13.44 17.90 -8.61
C ASN A 585 13.16 16.65 -9.46
N GLU A 586 11.89 16.41 -9.77
CA GLU A 586 11.42 15.23 -10.51
C GLU A 586 11.96 15.15 -11.95
N LYS A 587 12.38 16.28 -12.52
CA LYS A 587 12.91 16.35 -13.89
C LYS A 587 14.37 15.92 -13.97
N GLN A 588 15.10 15.87 -12.85
CA GLN A 588 16.53 15.56 -12.80
C GLN A 588 16.81 14.21 -12.12
N SER A 589 18.04 13.73 -12.22
CA SER A 589 18.56 12.70 -11.32
C SER A 589 18.90 13.34 -9.97
N LEU A 590 18.90 12.55 -8.89
CA LEU A 590 19.62 12.92 -7.67
C LEU A 590 21.09 13.27 -7.97
N SER A 591 21.66 14.14 -7.15
CA SER A 591 23.04 14.65 -7.27
C SER A 591 24.08 13.61 -6.81
N TRP A 592 24.17 12.50 -7.54
CA TRP A 592 25.10 11.39 -7.28
C TRP A 592 26.57 11.81 -7.33
N GLU A 593 26.90 12.88 -8.06
CA GLU A 593 28.24 13.48 -8.13
C GLU A 593 28.79 13.90 -6.76
N LEU A 594 27.91 14.25 -5.80
CA LEU A 594 28.32 14.60 -4.45
C LEU A 594 29.01 13.45 -3.71
N LEU A 595 28.83 12.19 -4.13
CA LEU A 595 29.52 11.04 -3.54
C LEU A 595 31.02 10.95 -3.92
N GLU A 596 31.50 11.80 -4.83
CA GLU A 596 32.93 12.00 -5.05
C GLU A 596 33.57 12.81 -3.91
N ASP A 597 32.79 13.68 -3.25
CA ASP A 597 33.21 14.44 -2.08
C ASP A 597 33.19 13.59 -0.81
N LYS A 598 34.26 13.75 -0.02
CA LYS A 598 34.52 12.91 1.16
C LYS A 598 33.41 13.02 2.20
N GLU A 599 32.90 14.23 2.44
CA GLU A 599 31.95 14.55 3.50
C GLU A 599 30.58 13.87 3.25
N HIS A 600 30.07 13.93 2.01
CA HIS A 600 28.85 13.25 1.59
C HIS A 600 29.01 11.72 1.61
N LEU A 601 30.15 11.20 1.14
CA LEU A 601 30.47 9.78 1.24
C LEU A 601 30.58 9.31 2.70
N GLN A 602 31.12 10.13 3.61
CA GLN A 602 31.13 9.85 5.04
C GLN A 602 29.73 9.84 5.64
N LEU A 603 28.82 10.71 5.21
CA LEU A 603 27.41 10.70 5.63
C LEU A 603 26.66 9.45 5.12
N LYS A 604 26.86 9.05 3.87
CA LYS A 604 26.33 7.78 3.32
C LYS A 604 26.80 6.56 4.13
N ASN A 605 28.10 6.48 4.41
CA ASN A 605 28.69 5.41 5.22
C ASN A 605 28.19 5.44 6.68
N TYR A 606 27.95 6.63 7.22
CA TYR A 606 27.34 6.82 8.53
C TYR A 606 25.91 6.28 8.57
N MET A 607 25.09 6.51 7.55
CA MET A 607 23.72 5.96 7.48
C MET A 607 23.73 4.42 7.46
N ALA A 608 24.65 3.79 6.72
CA ALA A 608 24.83 2.34 6.77
C ALA A 608 25.18 1.83 8.18
N ALA A 609 26.08 2.53 8.89
CA ALA A 609 26.45 2.20 10.27
C ALA A 609 25.30 2.45 11.26
N LEU A 610 24.48 3.49 11.05
CA LEU A 610 23.32 3.82 11.86
C LEU A 610 22.20 2.77 11.71
N HIS A 611 21.92 2.28 10.50
CA HIS A 611 20.97 1.17 10.30
C HIS A 611 21.49 -0.16 10.85
N ALA A 612 22.79 -0.44 10.72
CA ALA A 612 23.41 -1.59 11.37
C ALA A 612 23.28 -1.51 12.90
N PHE A 613 23.46 -0.32 13.48
CA PHE A 613 23.24 -0.06 14.90
C PHE A 613 21.75 -0.24 15.29
N TYR A 614 20.80 0.30 14.52
CA TYR A 614 19.36 0.14 14.75
C TYR A 614 18.95 -1.33 14.80
N LYS A 615 19.27 -2.10 13.75
CA LYS A 615 18.92 -3.52 13.64
C LYS A 615 19.60 -4.41 14.68
N ALA A 616 20.79 -4.01 15.16
CA ALA A 616 21.50 -4.74 16.22
C ALA A 616 20.94 -4.49 17.64
N ASN A 617 20.10 -3.47 17.84
CA ASN A 617 19.67 -3.02 19.17
C ASN A 617 18.14 -3.05 19.34
N PRO A 618 17.57 -4.20 19.78
CA PRO A 618 16.15 -4.38 20.08
C PRO A 618 15.45 -3.27 20.89
N ALA A 619 16.18 -2.58 21.77
CA ALA A 619 15.65 -1.47 22.55
C ALA A 619 15.16 -0.27 21.72
N LEU A 620 15.63 -0.15 20.47
CA LEU A 620 15.27 0.92 19.56
C LEU A 620 13.99 0.66 18.76
N TYR A 621 13.43 -0.56 18.80
CA TYR A 621 12.29 -0.93 17.95
C TYR A 621 11.25 -1.90 18.55
N GLN A 622 11.59 -2.71 19.56
CA GLN A 622 10.66 -3.74 20.09
C GLN A 622 9.52 -3.21 20.96
N LEU A 623 9.65 -1.97 21.45
CA LEU A 623 8.71 -1.31 22.36
C LEU A 623 8.47 0.15 21.94
N ASP A 624 8.52 0.46 20.64
CA ASP A 624 8.23 1.82 20.13
C ASP A 624 6.85 2.31 20.58
N GLU A 625 5.85 1.44 20.49
CA GLU A 625 4.43 1.72 20.77
C GLU A 625 4.07 1.60 22.26
N LYS A 626 5.04 1.51 23.18
CA LYS A 626 4.80 1.11 24.57
C LYS A 626 5.62 2.00 25.51
N PRO A 627 4.98 2.69 26.49
CA PRO A 627 5.67 3.59 27.41
C PRO A 627 6.89 2.97 28.13
N GLU A 628 6.90 1.66 28.37
CA GLU A 628 8.02 0.96 29.00
C GLU A 628 9.31 0.90 28.14
N GLY A 629 9.20 1.20 26.84
CA GLY A 629 10.32 1.26 25.89
C GLY A 629 11.19 2.52 26.01
N PHE A 630 10.74 3.54 26.76
CA PHE A 630 11.38 4.84 26.90
C PHE A 630 11.36 5.32 28.37
N GLU A 631 12.37 6.07 28.80
CA GLU A 631 12.33 6.79 30.09
C GLU A 631 13.23 8.03 30.03
N TRP A 632 12.68 9.22 30.27
CA TRP A 632 13.51 10.42 30.45
C TRP A 632 14.44 10.26 31.67
N ILE A 633 15.71 10.65 31.50
CA ILE A 633 16.62 10.93 32.62
C ILE A 633 16.59 12.43 32.88
N ASN A 634 16.80 13.22 31.83
CA ASN A 634 16.67 14.66 31.86
C ASN A 634 16.24 15.14 30.47
N GLY A 635 15.01 15.64 30.38
CA GLY A 635 14.48 16.30 29.17
C GLY A 635 14.36 17.82 29.33
N MET A 636 14.81 18.38 30.45
CA MET A 636 14.61 19.79 30.83
C MET A 636 15.89 20.63 30.74
N GLU A 637 16.97 20.07 30.21
CA GLU A 637 18.29 20.70 30.14
C GLU A 637 18.42 21.67 28.95
N TRP A 638 17.40 22.52 28.79
CA TRP A 638 17.19 23.41 27.63
C TRP A 638 18.28 24.46 27.47
N GLU A 639 18.84 24.98 28.57
CA GLU A 639 19.96 25.95 28.56
C GLU A 639 21.23 25.40 27.87
N LYS A 640 21.32 24.08 27.70
CA LYS A 640 22.45 23.37 27.09
C LYS A 640 22.05 22.60 25.83
N ASN A 641 20.77 22.68 25.42
CA ASN A 641 20.17 21.89 24.36
C ASN A 641 20.45 20.38 24.50
N LEU A 642 20.40 19.84 25.73
CA LEU A 642 20.66 18.41 25.98
C LEU A 642 19.37 17.63 26.20
N LEU A 643 19.29 16.45 25.58
CA LEU A 643 18.29 15.44 25.90
C LEU A 643 18.96 14.16 26.36
N ILE A 644 18.53 13.64 27.50
CA ILE A 644 19.07 12.44 28.12
C ILE A 644 17.92 11.49 28.46
N PHE A 645 17.93 10.30 27.86
CA PHE A 645 16.87 9.31 28.04
C PHE A 645 17.38 7.88 27.89
N LEU A 646 16.49 6.94 28.16
CA LEU A 646 16.73 5.52 28.01
C LEU A 646 15.84 4.95 26.92
N ARG A 647 16.40 4.02 26.13
CA ARG A 647 15.64 3.10 25.29
C ARG A 647 15.78 1.68 25.88
N ARG A 648 14.70 0.89 25.88
CA ARG A 648 14.64 -0.38 26.62
C ARG A 648 13.90 -1.49 25.87
N THR A 649 14.23 -2.74 26.23
CA THR A 649 13.34 -3.89 26.06
C THR A 649 12.85 -4.38 27.43
N ARG A 650 12.12 -5.50 27.46
CA ARG A 650 11.79 -6.22 28.70
C ARG A 650 13.02 -6.82 29.41
N LYS A 651 14.18 -6.89 28.75
CA LYS A 651 15.46 -7.28 29.35
C LYS A 651 16.22 -6.04 29.78
N LYS A 652 16.64 -6.02 31.04
CA LYS A 652 17.40 -4.91 31.62
C LYS A 652 18.77 -4.72 30.96
N GLU A 653 19.36 -5.81 30.50
CA GLU A 653 20.67 -5.87 29.85
C GLU A 653 20.67 -5.21 28.46
N ASP A 654 19.51 -5.06 27.82
CA ASP A 654 19.36 -4.36 26.54
C ASP A 654 19.18 -2.83 26.73
N THR A 655 19.28 -2.30 27.95
CA THR A 655 19.08 -0.86 28.22
C THR A 655 20.17 -0.03 27.55
N LEU A 656 19.73 0.91 26.71
CA LEU A 656 20.56 1.95 26.13
C LEU A 656 20.35 3.26 26.89
N LEU A 657 21.45 3.92 27.25
CA LEU A 657 21.47 5.32 27.66
C LEU A 657 21.80 6.17 26.42
N VAL A 658 20.89 7.07 26.07
CA VAL A 658 21.02 7.99 24.94
C VAL A 658 21.28 9.39 25.47
N VAL A 659 22.26 10.06 24.89
CA VAL A 659 22.59 11.46 25.14
C VAL A 659 22.64 12.19 23.80
N CYS A 660 21.75 13.15 23.60
CA CYS A 660 21.75 14.02 22.43
C CYS A 660 22.21 15.42 22.86
N ASN A 661 23.20 15.95 22.17
CA ASN A 661 23.71 17.32 22.34
C ASN A 661 23.41 18.12 21.08
N PHE A 662 22.39 18.98 21.15
CA PHE A 662 21.99 19.86 20.04
C PHE A 662 22.70 21.23 20.08
N SER A 663 23.61 21.45 21.05
CA SER A 663 24.49 22.62 21.09
C SER A 663 25.77 22.42 20.27
N ASN A 664 26.43 23.51 19.93
CA ASN A 664 27.79 23.51 19.38
C ASN A 664 28.88 23.45 20.49
N VAL A 665 28.51 23.14 21.73
CA VAL A 665 29.40 23.12 22.90
C VAL A 665 29.83 21.70 23.25
N GLU A 666 31.13 21.53 23.46
CA GLU A 666 31.76 20.31 23.97
C GLU A 666 31.81 20.33 25.51
N TYR A 667 31.59 19.19 26.17
CA TYR A 667 31.66 19.08 27.63
C TYR A 667 32.61 17.97 28.09
N ASP A 668 33.69 18.30 28.82
CA ASP A 668 34.72 17.34 29.25
C ASP A 668 34.33 16.43 30.44
N ASP A 669 33.62 16.97 31.43
CA ASP A 669 33.15 16.27 32.64
C ASP A 669 31.65 16.51 32.85
N PHE A 670 30.84 16.04 31.91
CA PHE A 670 29.39 16.07 32.08
C PHE A 670 28.94 14.88 32.93
N ARG A 671 28.16 15.14 33.98
CA ARG A 671 27.65 14.11 34.88
C ARG A 671 26.21 13.76 34.51
N ILE A 672 25.94 12.46 34.42
CA ILE A 672 24.63 11.92 34.06
C ILE A 672 24.18 10.89 35.09
N GLY A 673 22.99 11.06 35.64
CA GLY A 673 22.30 10.10 36.50
C GLY A 673 21.93 8.84 35.73
N VAL A 674 22.24 7.67 36.29
CA VAL A 674 21.99 6.38 35.64
C VAL A 674 21.12 5.48 36.53
N PRO A 675 20.16 4.73 35.95
CA PRO A 675 19.20 3.95 36.73
C PRO A 675 19.85 2.82 37.53
N TYR A 676 21.00 2.31 37.07
CA TYR A 676 21.58 1.06 37.56
C TYR A 676 23.09 1.19 37.85
N PRO A 677 23.59 0.59 38.95
CA PRO A 677 25.02 0.45 39.13
C PRO A 677 25.58 -0.57 38.12
N GLY A 678 26.67 -0.21 37.45
CA GLY A 678 27.35 -1.07 36.48
C GLY A 678 28.35 -0.37 35.58
N LYS A 679 28.56 -0.99 34.42
CA LYS A 679 29.46 -0.57 33.35
C LYS A 679 28.63 0.05 32.23
N TYR A 680 28.99 1.26 31.82
CA TYR A 680 28.40 1.96 30.68
C TYR A 680 29.45 2.10 29.59
N LYS A 681 29.22 1.54 28.41
CA LYS A 681 30.15 1.58 27.28
C LYS A 681 29.50 2.31 26.10
N GLU A 682 30.13 3.41 25.66
CA GLU A 682 29.81 4.07 24.40
C GLU A 682 29.93 3.05 23.26
N MET A 683 28.84 2.86 22.53
CA MET A 683 28.71 1.89 21.45
C MET A 683 28.31 2.52 20.12
N PHE A 684 27.78 3.75 20.17
CA PHE A 684 27.52 4.59 19.02
C PHE A 684 27.82 6.05 19.38
N ASN A 685 28.37 6.80 18.44
CA ASN A 685 28.71 8.21 18.57
C ASN A 685 28.69 8.83 17.16
N SER A 686 27.80 9.78 16.92
CA SER A 686 27.66 10.42 15.61
C SER A 686 28.80 11.41 15.28
N ASP A 687 29.68 11.71 16.23
CA ASP A 687 30.87 12.55 16.07
C ASP A 687 32.18 11.74 15.87
N ALA A 688 32.11 10.42 15.67
CA ALA A 688 33.31 9.65 15.36
C ALA A 688 33.98 10.14 14.05
N GLU A 689 35.32 10.21 14.03
CA GLU A 689 36.11 10.68 12.87
C GLU A 689 35.78 9.91 11.57
N SER A 690 35.43 8.62 11.69
CA SER A 690 34.99 7.77 10.58
C SER A 690 33.76 8.30 9.85
N TYR A 691 32.93 9.09 10.53
CA TYR A 691 31.70 9.71 10.02
C TYR A 691 31.89 11.20 9.67
N GLY A 692 33.11 11.74 9.76
CA GLY A 692 33.38 13.16 9.55
C GLY A 692 33.07 14.04 10.77
N GLY A 693 33.13 13.47 11.98
CA GLY A 693 33.08 14.21 13.24
C GLY A 693 34.46 14.53 13.81
N THR A 694 34.49 15.22 14.96
CA THR A 694 35.71 15.70 15.64
C THR A 694 36.45 14.62 16.43
N GLY A 695 35.84 13.45 16.61
CA GLY A 695 36.42 12.34 17.37
C GLY A 695 36.23 12.43 18.89
N VAL A 696 35.44 13.39 19.37
CA VAL A 696 35.14 13.53 20.79
C VAL A 696 34.26 12.37 21.25
N GLY A 697 34.69 11.64 22.29
CA GLY A 697 33.95 10.47 22.77
C GLY A 697 34.54 9.81 24.01
N ASN A 698 34.02 8.61 24.32
CA ASN A 698 34.29 7.88 25.56
C ASN A 698 34.86 6.47 25.30
N PRO A 699 36.10 6.33 24.81
CA PRO A 699 36.70 5.04 24.43
C PRO A 699 36.88 4.06 25.60
N ARG A 700 36.87 4.54 26.85
CA ARG A 700 36.95 3.72 28.07
C ARG A 700 35.57 3.58 28.70
N VAL A 701 35.23 2.33 29.05
CA VAL A 701 34.02 1.99 29.82
C VAL A 701 33.92 2.84 31.09
N LYS A 702 32.78 3.50 31.28
CA LYS A 702 32.47 4.30 32.46
C LYS A 702 31.88 3.40 33.53
N MET A 703 32.50 3.41 34.71
CA MET A 703 31.94 2.77 35.90
C MET A 703 31.00 3.76 36.59
N SER A 704 29.76 3.35 36.86
CA SER A 704 28.84 4.15 37.67
C SER A 704 29.41 4.36 39.08
N LYS A 705 29.32 5.59 39.60
CA LYS A 705 29.63 5.92 40.99
C LYS A 705 28.33 6.13 41.76
N LYS A 706 28.32 5.83 43.08
CA LYS A 706 27.21 6.15 43.98
C LYS A 706 27.25 7.64 44.33
N THR A 707 26.88 8.47 43.37
CA THR A 707 26.86 9.93 43.43
C THR A 707 25.56 10.37 42.78
N GLU A 708 24.78 11.20 43.47
CA GLU A 708 23.45 11.59 43.03
C GLU A 708 23.51 12.59 41.87
N CYS A 709 22.66 12.40 40.86
CA CYS A 709 22.47 13.26 39.69
C CYS A 709 21.14 12.87 39.03
N ASP A 710 20.40 13.82 38.44
CA ASP A 710 19.13 13.57 37.73
C ASP A 710 18.17 12.67 38.54
N GLU A 711 18.00 13.00 39.83
CA GLU A 711 17.21 12.25 40.84
C GLU A 711 17.61 10.76 41.03
N ARG A 712 18.77 10.34 40.51
CA ARG A 712 19.25 8.96 40.50
C ARG A 712 20.44 8.77 41.42
N LYS A 713 20.40 7.70 42.22
CA LYS A 713 21.40 7.34 43.25
C LYS A 713 22.81 7.00 42.72
N ASN A 714 22.97 6.88 41.40
CA ASN A 714 24.25 6.61 40.76
C ASN A 714 24.37 7.49 39.51
N SER A 715 25.61 7.82 39.15
CA SER A 715 25.91 8.60 37.95
C SER A 715 27.20 8.15 37.26
N ILE A 716 27.37 8.55 36.01
CA ILE A 716 28.63 8.47 35.26
C ILE A 716 29.12 9.88 34.89
N THR A 717 30.43 10.03 34.71
CA THR A 717 31.06 11.20 34.06
C THR A 717 31.40 10.82 32.62
N VAL A 718 30.92 11.59 31.66
CA VAL A 718 31.15 11.41 30.23
C VAL A 718 31.66 12.70 29.60
N LYS A 719 32.42 12.55 28.52
CA LYS A 719 32.76 13.64 27.62
C LYS A 719 31.69 13.69 26.53
N LEU A 720 31.07 14.85 26.28
CA LEU A 720 30.02 15.02 25.28
C LEU A 720 30.55 15.79 24.07
N ALA A 721 30.34 15.24 22.88
CA ALA A 721 30.68 15.89 21.62
C ALA A 721 29.63 16.95 21.25
N PRO A 722 30.02 18.07 20.63
CA PRO A 722 29.06 19.04 20.08
C PRO A 722 28.25 18.41 18.94
N LEU A 723 27.01 18.88 18.74
CA LEU A 723 26.13 18.49 17.63
C LEU A 723 26.09 16.96 17.39
N SER A 724 25.79 16.19 18.44
CA SER A 724 25.97 14.73 18.42
C SER A 724 24.93 13.93 19.19
N VAL A 725 24.82 12.63 18.84
CA VAL A 725 24.16 11.61 19.66
C VAL A 725 25.19 10.56 20.07
N GLN A 726 25.30 10.33 21.37
CA GLN A 726 26.15 9.31 21.98
C GLN A 726 25.28 8.29 22.72
N VAL A 727 25.45 7.01 22.40
CA VAL A 727 24.66 5.92 22.98
C VAL A 727 25.55 4.95 23.74
N PHE A 728 25.15 4.65 24.97
CA PHE A 728 25.89 3.80 25.92
C PHE A 728 25.09 2.54 26.26
N SER A 729 25.69 1.37 26.03
CA SER A 729 25.18 0.10 26.53
C SER A 729 25.38 -0.03 28.03
N TYR A 730 24.36 -0.51 28.75
CA TYR A 730 24.49 -0.94 30.14
C TYR A 730 24.92 -2.41 30.23
N THR A 731 25.94 -2.70 31.04
CA THR A 731 26.22 -4.07 31.49
C THR A 731 26.27 -4.15 33.01
N LYS A 732 25.53 -5.11 33.56
CA LYS A 732 25.49 -5.40 34.99
C LYS A 732 26.90 -5.80 35.47
N PRO A 733 27.38 -5.29 36.63
CA PRO A 733 28.67 -5.68 37.15
C PRO A 733 28.60 -7.15 37.59
N GLU A 734 29.62 -7.94 37.21
CA GLU A 734 29.72 -9.33 37.67
C GLU A 734 29.73 -9.38 39.19
N THR A 735 28.85 -10.19 39.78
CA THR A 735 28.83 -10.41 41.22
C THR A 735 30.05 -11.24 41.60
N GLY A 736 30.94 -10.66 42.43
CA GLY A 736 32.25 -11.22 42.83
C GLY A 736 32.23 -12.54 43.62
N ALA A 737 31.11 -13.28 43.61
CA ALA A 737 30.96 -14.62 44.19
C ALA A 737 31.37 -15.74 43.21
N ALA A 738 31.25 -15.53 41.89
CA ALA A 738 31.57 -16.55 40.88
C ALA A 738 33.08 -16.60 40.53
N SER A 739 33.69 -15.43 40.25
CA SER A 739 35.12 -15.36 39.90
C SER A 739 36.03 -15.82 41.03
N ASN A 740 35.65 -15.60 42.30
CA ASN A 740 36.42 -16.03 43.47
C ASN A 740 36.43 -17.56 43.71
N LYS A 741 35.44 -18.32 43.21
CA LYS A 741 35.50 -19.79 43.22
C LYS A 741 36.44 -20.31 42.13
N SER A 742 36.41 -19.72 40.93
CA SER A 742 37.34 -20.02 39.83
C SER A 742 38.80 -19.69 40.20
N ALA A 743 39.02 -18.52 40.81
CA ALA A 743 40.34 -18.10 41.27
C ALA A 743 40.90 -19.03 42.36
N LYS A 744 40.13 -19.31 43.44
CA LYS A 744 40.59 -20.21 44.51
C LYS A 744 40.82 -21.65 44.04
N ALA A 745 40.04 -22.16 43.07
CA ALA A 745 40.29 -23.46 42.47
C ALA A 745 41.63 -23.50 41.71
N LYS A 746 41.98 -22.43 40.97
CA LYS A 746 43.26 -22.32 40.26
C LYS A 746 44.47 -22.12 41.19
N THR A 747 44.35 -21.39 42.31
CA THR A 747 45.46 -21.31 43.29
C THR A 747 45.64 -22.59 44.08
N ALA A 748 44.57 -23.32 44.42
CA ALA A 748 44.67 -24.62 45.09
C ALA A 748 45.34 -25.68 44.20
N ALA A 749 45.02 -25.71 42.90
CA ALA A 749 45.65 -26.62 41.94
C ALA A 749 47.15 -26.33 41.72
N LYS A 750 47.57 -25.06 41.75
CA LYS A 750 48.97 -24.68 41.53
C LYS A 750 49.87 -25.00 42.73
N ALA A 751 49.35 -24.91 43.96
CA ALA A 751 50.10 -25.26 45.18
C ALA A 751 50.38 -26.77 45.34
N ALA A 752 49.65 -27.64 44.63
CA ALA A 752 49.87 -29.10 44.67
C ALA A 752 50.93 -29.60 43.67
N ALA A 753 51.33 -28.80 42.69
CA ALA A 753 52.20 -29.22 41.59
C ALA A 753 53.70 -28.94 41.81
N GLU A 754 54.08 -28.02 42.70
CA GLU A 754 55.47 -27.60 42.90
C GLU A 754 56.27 -28.45 43.93
N LYS A 755 55.72 -29.60 44.35
CA LYS A 755 56.42 -30.61 45.18
C LYS A 755 56.63 -31.94 44.45
N LYS A 756 57.36 -31.92 43.33
CA LYS A 756 58.19 -33.07 42.90
C LYS A 756 59.27 -32.66 41.88
N THR A 757 60.37 -33.41 41.92
CA THR A 757 61.51 -33.42 40.97
C THR A 757 62.24 -32.10 40.71
N GLY A 758 63.31 -31.87 41.48
CA GLY A 758 64.44 -31.02 41.08
C GLY A 758 65.72 -31.84 40.87
N LYS A 759 66.71 -31.25 40.18
CA LYS A 759 68.03 -31.81 39.76
C LYS A 759 67.91 -32.87 38.64
N LYS A 760 68.80 -32.92 37.64
CA LYS A 760 70.11 -32.24 37.41
C LYS A 760 70.44 -32.30 35.89
N GLY A 761 71.25 -31.36 35.36
CA GLY A 761 71.82 -31.46 34.00
C GLY A 761 71.94 -30.11 33.29
N LYS A 762 73.14 -29.77 32.79
CA LYS A 762 73.49 -28.47 32.17
C LYS A 762 74.01 -28.73 30.71
N PRO A 763 74.47 -27.73 29.92
CA PRO A 763 73.83 -27.35 28.65
C PRO A 763 74.74 -27.54 27.42
N ALA A 764 74.27 -27.20 26.21
CA ALA A 764 75.04 -26.38 25.24
C ALA A 764 74.29 -26.13 23.91
N GLY A 765 74.43 -24.90 23.40
CA GLY A 765 74.41 -24.53 21.98
C GLY A 765 73.08 -24.59 21.20
N LYS A 766 72.89 -23.85 20.11
CA LYS A 766 73.48 -22.58 19.60
C LYS A 766 72.78 -22.33 18.23
N THR A 767 72.45 -21.07 17.94
CA THR A 767 72.41 -20.42 16.60
C THR A 767 71.64 -21.03 15.40
N GLU A 768 70.81 -20.17 14.79
CA GLU A 768 70.75 -19.90 13.31
C GLU A 768 70.32 -21.04 12.35
N GLU A 769 69.82 -20.77 11.14
CA GLU A 769 69.05 -19.63 10.62
C GLU A 769 68.13 -20.13 9.49
N ALA A 770 67.03 -19.41 9.30
CA ALA A 770 66.24 -19.14 8.10
C ALA A 770 66.43 -19.90 6.73
N VAL A 771 65.33 -19.81 5.94
CA VAL A 771 65.28 -19.60 4.46
C VAL A 771 64.70 -20.72 3.55
N LYS A 772 63.60 -20.34 2.86
CA LYS A 772 63.00 -20.81 1.57
C LYS A 772 62.42 -22.24 1.45
N ALA A 773 61.11 -22.44 1.29
CA ALA A 773 60.13 -21.96 0.28
C ALA A 773 59.88 -22.93 -0.90
N LYS A 774 58.63 -22.93 -1.38
CA LYS A 774 58.07 -23.64 -2.56
C LYS A 774 58.01 -25.18 -2.37
N LYS A 775 57.00 -25.91 -2.87
CA LYS A 775 55.99 -25.59 -3.90
C LYS A 775 54.80 -26.58 -3.81
N THR A 776 53.62 -26.13 -4.23
CA THR A 776 52.53 -26.90 -4.92
C THR A 776 52.39 -28.41 -4.71
N THR A 777 51.17 -28.85 -4.34
CA THR A 777 50.29 -29.57 -5.31
C THR A 777 48.79 -29.53 -4.93
N LYS A 778 47.93 -29.51 -5.96
CA LYS A 778 46.51 -29.94 -5.90
C LYS A 778 46.47 -31.48 -5.61
N THR A 779 45.37 -32.16 -5.27
CA THR A 779 44.07 -32.20 -5.95
C THR A 779 43.10 -33.11 -5.17
N ALA A 780 41.77 -32.86 -5.26
CA ALA A 780 40.65 -33.84 -5.36
C ALA A 780 40.50 -35.02 -4.35
N GLN A 781 39.33 -35.65 -4.15
CA GLN A 781 37.90 -35.33 -4.30
C GLN A 781 37.08 -36.39 -3.52
N LYS A 782 35.80 -36.08 -3.22
CA LYS A 782 34.62 -36.97 -2.98
C LYS A 782 34.80 -38.50 -2.78
N ALA A 783 34.21 -39.02 -1.70
CA ALA A 783 33.15 -40.07 -1.66
C ALA A 783 32.69 -40.24 -0.19
N GLU A 784 31.46 -39.92 0.22
CA GLU A 784 30.16 -40.61 0.05
C GLU A 784 29.82 -41.79 1.02
N LYS A 785 28.74 -41.56 1.78
CA LYS A 785 27.63 -42.46 2.17
C LYS A 785 27.77 -43.57 3.26
N LYS A 786 26.88 -43.37 4.27
CA LYS A 786 25.87 -44.28 4.87
C LYS A 786 26.27 -45.35 5.91
N VAL A 787 25.52 -45.32 7.03
CA VAL A 787 24.74 -46.38 7.74
C VAL A 787 24.57 -45.85 9.19
N SER A 788 23.43 -45.31 9.66
CA SER A 788 22.02 -45.75 9.78
C SER A 788 21.69 -46.54 11.06
N GLU A 789 20.68 -46.03 11.78
CA GLU A 789 19.76 -46.71 12.73
C GLU A 789 20.19 -47.10 14.17
N LYS A 790 19.59 -46.39 15.15
CA LYS A 790 18.67 -46.94 16.18
C LYS A 790 17.96 -45.79 16.93
N THR A 791 16.68 -45.50 16.71
CA THR A 791 15.44 -46.15 17.22
C THR A 791 14.80 -45.39 18.40
N VAL A 792 13.69 -44.71 18.11
CA VAL A 792 12.43 -44.57 18.87
C VAL A 792 12.48 -44.43 20.41
N LYS A 793 12.10 -43.23 20.87
CA LYS A 793 11.21 -42.84 22.00
C LYS A 793 11.06 -41.30 21.86
N THR A 794 9.89 -40.69 21.72
CA THR A 794 8.73 -40.76 22.64
C THR A 794 7.46 -40.35 21.89
N ALA A 795 6.46 -41.24 21.81
CA ALA A 795 5.12 -40.93 21.34
C ALA A 795 4.11 -41.33 22.43
N GLU A 796 4.02 -40.53 23.49
CA GLU A 796 3.11 -40.78 24.62
C GLU A 796 2.89 -39.49 25.43
N LYS A 797 2.02 -38.60 24.92
CA LYS A 797 1.45 -37.47 25.70
C LYS A 797 0.13 -36.92 25.13
N LYS A 798 -0.74 -37.81 24.66
CA LYS A 798 -2.13 -37.52 24.25
C LYS A 798 -3.12 -38.58 24.77
N GLN A 799 -3.07 -38.87 26.06
CA GLN A 799 -4.10 -39.60 26.80
C GLN A 799 -4.01 -39.16 28.27
N GLY A 800 -5.05 -38.48 28.77
CA GLY A 800 -5.04 -37.89 30.12
C GLY A 800 -5.93 -36.66 30.29
N THR A 801 -6.22 -35.91 29.21
CA THR A 801 -7.14 -34.75 29.24
C THR A 801 -8.59 -35.10 28.91
N THR A 802 -8.86 -36.15 28.13
CA THR A 802 -10.22 -36.53 27.72
C THR A 802 -11.11 -37.01 28.87
N THR A 803 -10.56 -37.73 29.84
CA THR A 803 -11.33 -38.32 30.96
C THR A 803 -11.77 -37.30 32.01
N ALA A 804 -11.23 -36.07 31.98
CA ALA A 804 -11.65 -34.98 32.85
C ALA A 804 -12.87 -34.24 32.27
N THR A 805 -12.83 -33.91 30.97
CA THR A 805 -13.90 -33.19 30.28
C THR A 805 -15.21 -33.99 30.26
N GLU A 806 -15.15 -35.28 29.91
CA GLU A 806 -16.34 -36.16 29.92
C GLU A 806 -16.98 -36.29 31.32
N LYS A 807 -16.18 -36.24 32.40
CA LYS A 807 -16.71 -36.26 33.77
C LYS A 807 -17.41 -34.95 34.14
N VAL A 808 -16.93 -33.81 33.64
CA VAL A 808 -17.55 -32.50 33.85
C VAL A 808 -18.85 -32.39 33.04
N GLU A 809 -18.84 -32.74 31.75
CA GLU A 809 -20.06 -32.73 30.92
C GLU A 809 -21.15 -33.64 31.49
N LYS A 810 -20.80 -34.86 31.94
CA LYS A 810 -21.77 -35.80 32.50
C LYS A 810 -22.35 -35.33 33.84
N ALA A 811 -21.56 -34.61 34.65
CA ALA A 811 -22.03 -33.98 35.88
C ALA A 811 -22.93 -32.75 35.63
N VAL A 812 -22.59 -31.92 34.63
CA VAL A 812 -23.42 -30.78 34.21
C VAL A 812 -24.76 -31.27 33.65
N LYS A 813 -24.75 -32.30 32.79
CA LYS A 813 -25.98 -32.88 32.22
C LYS A 813 -26.90 -33.48 33.28
N GLN A 814 -26.36 -34.16 34.30
CA GLN A 814 -27.16 -34.65 35.44
C GLN A 814 -27.68 -33.54 36.37
N ALA A 815 -27.02 -32.38 36.44
CA ALA A 815 -27.50 -31.24 37.22
C ALA A 815 -28.67 -30.50 36.55
N ILE A 816 -28.72 -30.54 35.21
CA ILE A 816 -29.74 -29.87 34.38
C ILE A 816 -31.10 -30.59 34.46
N ASP A 817 -31.12 -31.93 34.45
CA ASP A 817 -32.37 -32.71 34.36
C ASP A 817 -33.16 -32.86 35.69
N SER A 818 -32.78 -32.20 36.79
CA SER A 818 -33.46 -32.43 38.09
C SER A 818 -33.48 -31.30 39.13
N LYS A 819 -33.07 -30.06 38.84
CA LYS A 819 -33.01 -28.97 39.86
C LYS A 819 -33.45 -27.59 39.36
N PRO A 820 -33.95 -26.71 40.25
CA PRO A 820 -34.38 -25.35 39.87
C PRO A 820 -33.22 -24.49 39.36
N VAL A 821 -33.52 -23.61 38.39
CA VAL A 821 -32.55 -22.78 37.65
C VAL A 821 -31.48 -22.10 38.53
N LYS A 822 -31.89 -21.45 39.63
CA LYS A 822 -30.98 -20.76 40.58
C LYS A 822 -29.89 -21.66 41.19
N THR A 823 -30.10 -22.97 41.25
CA THR A 823 -29.12 -23.92 41.80
C THR A 823 -28.04 -24.32 40.77
N VAL A 824 -28.36 -24.23 39.48
CA VAL A 824 -27.43 -24.53 38.38
C VAL A 824 -26.40 -23.40 38.27
N GLU A 825 -26.84 -22.14 38.28
CA GLU A 825 -25.97 -20.95 38.22
C GLU A 825 -24.91 -20.95 39.32
N GLN A 826 -25.29 -21.20 40.58
CA GLN A 826 -24.36 -21.30 41.72
C GLN A 826 -23.36 -22.47 41.62
N THR A 827 -23.69 -23.50 40.85
CA THR A 827 -22.80 -24.65 40.62
C THR A 827 -21.78 -24.34 39.52
N VAL A 828 -22.21 -23.66 38.45
CA VAL A 828 -21.33 -23.18 37.36
C VAL A 828 -20.33 -22.17 37.90
N ASP A 829 -20.75 -21.22 38.74
CA ASP A 829 -19.89 -20.19 39.35
C ASP A 829 -18.76 -20.78 40.20
N LYS A 830 -19.00 -21.90 40.88
CA LYS A 830 -17.98 -22.66 41.62
C LYS A 830 -16.99 -23.40 40.71
N LEU A 831 -17.45 -23.88 39.56
CA LEU A 831 -16.60 -24.57 38.58
C LEU A 831 -15.72 -23.59 37.79
N VAL A 832 -16.24 -22.42 37.41
CA VAL A 832 -15.48 -21.35 36.74
C VAL A 832 -14.34 -20.83 37.65
N LYS A 833 -14.57 -20.73 38.96
CA LYS A 833 -13.54 -20.35 39.94
C LYS A 833 -12.45 -21.41 40.18
N ALA A 834 -12.58 -22.62 39.63
CA ALA A 834 -11.67 -23.74 39.91
C ALA A 834 -10.56 -23.98 38.86
N GLY A 835 -10.62 -23.39 37.66
CA GLY A 835 -9.54 -23.56 36.67
C GLY A 835 -9.74 -22.92 35.30
N LYS A 836 -8.69 -22.29 34.77
CA LYS A 836 -8.73 -21.39 33.59
C LYS A 836 -8.99 -22.06 32.22
N SER A 837 -9.12 -23.38 32.09
CA SER A 837 -9.34 -24.04 30.79
C SER A 837 -10.77 -24.49 30.50
N ALA A 838 -11.70 -24.39 31.46
CA ALA A 838 -13.09 -24.87 31.30
C ALA A 838 -14.14 -23.75 31.15
N ALA A 839 -13.74 -22.48 31.31
CA ALA A 839 -14.67 -21.35 31.35
C ALA A 839 -15.33 -21.02 30.00
N ALA A 840 -14.61 -21.19 28.88
CA ALA A 840 -15.11 -20.80 27.55
C ALA A 840 -16.24 -21.71 27.03
N GLU A 841 -16.16 -23.02 27.29
CA GLU A 841 -17.22 -23.97 26.90
C GLU A 841 -18.42 -23.89 27.86
N ALA A 842 -18.17 -23.65 29.15
CA ALA A 842 -19.24 -23.41 30.13
C ALA A 842 -20.07 -22.15 29.77
N ALA A 843 -19.43 -21.06 29.33
CA ALA A 843 -20.11 -19.85 28.88
C ALA A 843 -21.03 -20.12 27.67
N LYS A 844 -20.53 -20.82 26.65
CA LYS A 844 -21.33 -21.20 25.46
C LYS A 844 -22.51 -22.12 25.80
N ALA A 845 -22.34 -23.02 26.78
CA ALA A 845 -23.43 -23.87 27.26
C ALA A 845 -24.54 -23.06 27.97
N VAL A 846 -24.19 -22.06 28.78
CA VAL A 846 -25.15 -21.16 29.45
C VAL A 846 -25.91 -20.30 28.44
N GLU A 847 -25.24 -19.77 27.43
CA GLU A 847 -25.85 -18.95 26.39
C GLU A 847 -26.88 -19.73 25.58
N LYS A 848 -26.53 -20.97 25.19
CA LYS A 848 -27.44 -21.89 24.49
C LYS A 848 -28.63 -22.33 25.36
N TYR A 849 -28.49 -22.34 26.68
CA TYR A 849 -29.58 -22.64 27.61
C TYR A 849 -30.52 -21.45 27.85
N ARG A 850 -29.99 -20.20 27.82
CA ARG A 850 -30.80 -18.98 27.86
C ARG A 850 -31.72 -18.86 26.64
N ALA A 851 -31.19 -19.14 25.45
CA ALA A 851 -31.95 -19.10 24.20
C ALA A 851 -33.09 -20.12 24.11
N ALA A 852 -33.11 -21.15 24.97
CA ALA A 852 -34.13 -22.20 24.99
C ALA A 852 -35.28 -21.94 25.99
N ALA A 853 -35.23 -20.85 26.75
CA ALA A 853 -36.08 -20.64 27.93
C ALA A 853 -37.18 -19.56 27.77
N ASP A 854 -37.32 -18.93 26.60
CA ASP A 854 -38.20 -17.76 26.41
C ASP A 854 -39.11 -17.87 25.15
N PRO A 855 -40.42 -18.14 25.32
CA PRO A 855 -41.36 -18.24 24.20
C PRO A 855 -42.61 -17.33 24.32
N GLU A 856 -42.67 -16.25 23.54
CA GLU A 856 -43.86 -15.53 22.97
C GLU A 856 -43.37 -14.14 22.44
N LYS A 857 -43.88 -13.50 21.38
CA LYS A 857 -45.20 -13.53 20.70
C LYS A 857 -45.12 -13.09 19.22
N LYS A 858 -46.21 -13.30 18.46
CA LYS A 858 -46.37 -13.06 16.99
C LYS A 858 -47.19 -11.78 16.65
N PRO A 859 -47.32 -11.35 15.37
CA PRO A 859 -47.71 -9.98 14.99
C PRO A 859 -49.23 -9.71 14.85
N ALA A 860 -49.60 -8.44 14.62
CA ALA A 860 -50.98 -7.96 14.38
C ALA A 860 -51.08 -6.93 13.23
N THR A 861 -52.31 -6.71 12.72
CA THR A 861 -52.65 -6.19 11.38
C THR A 861 -53.24 -4.76 11.32
N LYS A 862 -53.36 -4.23 10.08
CA LYS A 862 -54.10 -3.03 9.58
C LYS A 862 -55.27 -2.47 10.41
N PRO A 863 -55.59 -1.17 10.19
CA PRO A 863 -56.95 -0.83 9.74
C PRO A 863 -57.07 0.22 8.61
N GLU A 864 -58.32 0.39 8.14
CA GLU A 864 -58.81 1.22 7.03
C GLU A 864 -60.17 1.83 7.46
N THR A 865 -60.72 2.92 6.91
CA THR A 865 -60.37 3.92 5.87
C THR A 865 -61.08 5.25 6.21
N LYS A 866 -60.74 6.40 5.58
CA LYS A 866 -61.72 7.27 4.87
C LYS A 866 -61.16 8.53 4.20
N SER A 867 -61.90 8.94 3.17
CA SER A 867 -61.80 10.09 2.26
C SER A 867 -61.97 11.49 2.87
N GLU A 868 -61.37 12.52 2.23
CA GLU A 868 -62.12 13.56 1.49
C GLU A 868 -61.20 14.39 0.56
N ALA A 869 -61.76 15.28 -0.29
CA ALA A 869 -61.09 15.82 -1.48
C ALA A 869 -61.33 17.33 -1.73
N LYS A 870 -60.58 17.90 -2.70
CA LYS A 870 -60.61 19.30 -3.23
C LYS A 870 -59.90 20.32 -2.33
N SER A 871 -59.39 21.47 -2.81
CA SER A 871 -59.56 22.17 -4.11
C SER A 871 -58.32 22.94 -4.59
N GLU A 872 -58.41 23.46 -5.82
CA GLU A 872 -57.45 24.29 -6.57
C GLU A 872 -57.06 25.63 -5.91
N ALA A 873 -55.90 26.18 -6.28
CA ALA A 873 -55.73 27.61 -6.65
C ALA A 873 -54.41 27.88 -7.40
N LYS A 874 -54.48 28.51 -8.59
CA LYS A 874 -53.37 29.32 -9.17
C LYS A 874 -53.35 30.72 -8.51
N PRO A 875 -52.29 31.53 -8.71
CA PRO A 875 -52.45 32.57 -9.74
C PRO A 875 -51.23 32.85 -10.64
N GLU A 876 -51.55 33.39 -11.81
CA GLU A 876 -50.71 34.17 -12.74
C GLU A 876 -50.22 35.49 -12.11
N THR A 877 -49.31 36.32 -12.64
CA THR A 877 -48.42 36.39 -13.83
C THR A 877 -47.37 37.50 -13.56
N LYS A 878 -46.18 37.48 -14.20
CA LYS A 878 -45.69 38.57 -15.09
C LYS A 878 -44.21 38.45 -15.50
N THR A 879 -43.98 38.71 -16.78
CA THR A 879 -42.69 38.89 -17.46
C THR A 879 -41.87 40.08 -16.97
N LYS A 880 -40.54 39.96 -17.01
CA LYS A 880 -39.63 41.03 -17.46
C LYS A 880 -38.34 40.45 -18.06
N LYS A 881 -37.89 41.01 -19.19
CA LYS A 881 -36.56 40.80 -19.76
C LYS A 881 -35.53 41.64 -18.99
N SER A 882 -34.30 41.14 -18.85
CA SER A 882 -33.11 41.99 -18.72
C SER A 882 -31.90 41.32 -19.37
N THR A 883 -31.46 41.88 -20.49
CA THR A 883 -30.14 41.68 -21.08
C THR A 883 -29.07 42.41 -20.27
N GLY A 884 -27.85 41.85 -20.19
CA GLY A 884 -26.65 42.62 -19.87
C GLY A 884 -25.81 42.09 -18.71
N MET A 885 -24.86 41.18 -19.03
CA MET A 885 -23.62 40.95 -18.27
C MET A 885 -22.57 40.41 -19.25
N SER A 886 -21.83 41.31 -19.92
CA SER A 886 -20.72 40.94 -20.82
C SER A 886 -19.44 41.76 -20.57
N GLU A 887 -19.39 42.60 -19.53
CA GLU A 887 -18.22 43.44 -19.24
C GLU A 887 -17.39 42.94 -18.04
N LEU A 888 -17.94 42.04 -17.20
CA LEU A 888 -17.18 41.44 -16.09
C LEU A 888 -16.21 40.32 -16.51
N GLY A 889 -16.45 39.68 -17.66
CA GLY A 889 -15.63 38.56 -18.15
C GLY A 889 -14.27 38.99 -18.70
N GLU A 890 -14.24 40.10 -19.45
CA GLU A 890 -13.01 40.59 -20.10
C GLU A 890 -12.02 41.25 -19.12
N GLU A 891 -12.50 41.78 -17.99
CA GLU A 891 -11.63 42.40 -16.98
C GLU A 891 -10.94 41.37 -16.07
N LEU A 892 -11.57 40.21 -15.85
CA LEU A 892 -10.96 39.07 -15.14
C LEU A 892 -9.84 38.41 -15.96
N GLN A 893 -10.01 38.29 -17.27
CA GLN A 893 -9.02 37.62 -18.13
C GLN A 893 -7.71 38.41 -18.26
N ARG A 894 -7.75 39.75 -18.18
CA ARG A 894 -6.53 40.60 -18.19
C ARG A 894 -5.71 40.57 -16.90
N LYS A 895 -6.26 40.11 -15.77
CA LYS A 895 -5.48 40.02 -14.51
C LYS A 895 -4.61 38.77 -14.43
N PHE A 896 -4.97 37.69 -15.12
CA PHE A 896 -4.18 36.45 -15.11
C PHE A 896 -2.90 36.51 -15.95
N GLU A 897 -2.77 37.44 -16.90
CA GLU A 897 -1.60 37.53 -17.81
C GLU A 897 -0.42 38.36 -17.26
N THR A 898 -0.42 38.75 -15.97
CA THR A 898 0.60 39.69 -15.43
C THR A 898 1.31 39.29 -14.13
N GLU A 899 1.02 38.12 -13.55
CA GLU A 899 1.66 37.63 -12.30
C GLU A 899 2.43 36.30 -12.46
N GLU A 900 3.03 36.07 -13.63
CA GLU A 900 4.18 35.16 -13.78
C GLU A 900 5.41 35.91 -14.30
N ARG A 901 6.28 36.36 -13.38
CA ARG A 901 7.63 36.84 -13.70
C ARG A 901 8.59 36.86 -12.53
#